data_AF-A0AAN8ECR4-F1
#
_entry.id   AF-A0AAN8ECR4-F1
#
_cell.length_a   1.000
_cell.length_b   1.000
_cell.length_c   1.000
_cell.angle_alpha   90.00
_cell.angle_beta   90.00
_cell.angle_gamma   90.00
#
_symmetry.space_group_name_H-M   'P 1'
#
loop_
_entity.id
_entity.type
_entity.pdbx_description
1 polymer ?
#
loop_
_entity_poly.entity_id
_entity_poly.type
_entity_poly.pdbx_seq_one_letter_code
_entity_poly.pdbx_strand_id
1 'polypeptide(L)'
;MKMRLVFLLLTLVVLVAARPKSGPKQKCKSGPVDLVFLIDSSRSVRPHEFETMRKFMIDILSTLDIGLNATRVGVVQYSSQVRTEFSLKAHAKLDTMVKGINEIIPLAQGTMTGLAIKFVMDTAFVAEEGDRPKVPNVMVIVTDGRPQDRVAEVAIEAREKGIEIFAVGVARADMASLRAMASPPFEDHVFLVESFDLIHQFGLQFQDKLCGVDLCVESKHGCEQVCESSPGSFHCLCLPGYSLNEDGKTCAAIDLCAEGKHDCEQICNASPGVFTCDCNAGYKLNNDKKSCTMIDFCSFGNHSCDHECVSVLNGYHCRCQEGHRLLENGKTCQAIDLCAEGKHDCEQICNASPGAFTCDCNAGYTLNDDKKACTPIDLCAEGKHDCEQICISAPGVFTCDCNAGYTLNDDKKACTPIDLCAEGKHDCEQICISAPGVFTCDCNAGYTLNDDKKACTPIDLCAEGKHDCEQICNASPGAFTCDCNAGYTLNDDKKACTPIDLCAEGKHDCEQICNASPGAFTCDCNAGYTLNDDKKACTPIDLCAEGKHDCEQICISAPGVFSCDCNKGFKLNTDKKTCTDMDMCNTVKHGCEHQCVNTPGSFYCICPEGQLLQEDGKSCGTCKSANIDLVLLIDGSKSVRPQNFELVKKFVNQVVDSLDVSAHGTRVGFVQYSSRVRTEFPLNMYHTAAEIKAAVMKVDYMEKGTMTGLALKHMLENSFSESEGARPLDRNIPRIGLVFTDGRSQDDITEFAKKAKEAGITMYAVGVGKAVEDELREIASEPTEKHFYYTTDFSAISTIAENLKLNICPAESQGEIEVKDPCACESLVEFQQATMSSLEQLTQKHIL
;
A
#
# COMPACT_ATOMS: atom_id res chain seq x y z
N MET A 1 -11.52 34.34 62.48
CA MET A 1 -12.82 34.47 63.18
C MET A 1 -13.83 33.68 62.35
N LYS A 2 -13.98 32.37 62.58
CA LYS A 2 -14.86 31.68 63.54
C LYS A 2 -16.32 31.55 63.06
N MET A 3 -16.79 30.29 63.16
CA MET A 3 -18.17 29.74 63.19
C MET A 3 -18.93 29.68 61.85
N ARG A 4 -19.25 28.53 61.23
CA ARG A 4 -19.87 27.23 61.68
C ARG A 4 -21.23 27.36 62.38
N LEU A 5 -22.24 26.66 61.85
CA LEU A 5 -23.23 25.74 62.47
C LEU A 5 -24.44 25.62 61.49
N VAL A 6 -25.09 24.50 61.13
CA VAL A 6 -25.16 23.05 61.46
C VAL A 6 -25.99 22.41 60.32
N PHE A 7 -25.50 21.41 59.58
CA PHE A 7 -25.70 19.95 59.72
C PHE A 7 -27.12 19.39 59.50
N LEU A 8 -27.27 18.66 58.38
CA LEU A 8 -27.93 17.34 58.18
C LEU A 8 -29.30 17.03 58.84
N LEU A 9 -30.28 16.59 58.01
CA LEU A 9 -30.92 15.27 58.18
C LEU A 9 -31.75 14.82 56.94
N LEU A 10 -31.63 13.52 56.62
CA LEU A 10 -32.10 12.76 55.45
C LEU A 10 -33.64 12.68 55.23
N THR A 11 -34.11 12.47 53.97
CA THR A 11 -34.64 11.19 53.41
C THR A 11 -35.53 11.32 52.14
N LEU A 12 -35.23 10.46 51.15
CA LEU A 12 -36.07 9.67 50.18
C LEU A 12 -37.07 10.29 49.14
N VAL A 13 -36.71 10.08 47.86
CA VAL A 13 -37.40 9.24 46.81
C VAL A 13 -38.71 9.72 46.13
N VAL A 14 -38.55 10.15 44.85
CA VAL A 14 -39.16 9.65 43.59
C VAL A 14 -40.52 10.17 43.04
N LEU A 15 -40.47 10.45 41.72
CA LEU A 15 -41.47 10.33 40.63
C LEU A 15 -42.23 11.57 40.06
N VAL A 16 -41.97 11.75 38.74
CA VAL A 16 -42.77 12.30 37.63
C VAL A 16 -42.88 13.82 37.45
N ALA A 17 -42.10 14.34 36.49
CA ALA A 17 -42.46 15.52 35.70
C ALA A 17 -42.83 15.07 34.27
N ALA A 18 -44.01 15.48 33.84
CA ALA A 18 -44.63 15.16 32.56
C ALA A 18 -43.86 15.74 31.35
N ARG A 19 -43.82 14.97 30.25
CA ARG A 19 -43.37 15.42 28.91
C ARG A 19 -44.47 16.26 28.24
N PRO A 20 -44.14 17.35 27.52
CA PRO A 20 -45.10 18.03 26.65
C PRO A 20 -45.32 17.25 25.35
N LYS A 21 -46.54 17.34 24.82
CA LYS A 21 -47.04 16.69 23.60
C LYS A 21 -46.26 17.15 22.35
N SER A 22 -45.81 16.18 21.56
CA SER A 22 -45.19 16.38 20.25
C SER A 22 -46.22 16.71 19.17
N GLY A 23 -45.99 17.83 18.45
CA GLY A 23 -46.52 18.12 17.12
C GLY A 23 -45.73 17.40 16.01
N PRO A 24 -46.10 17.58 14.73
CA PRO A 24 -45.83 16.62 13.67
C PRO A 24 -44.36 16.54 13.25
N LYS A 25 -44.00 15.34 12.77
CA LYS A 25 -42.68 14.80 12.47
C LYS A 25 -41.70 15.80 11.85
N GLN A 26 -40.53 15.86 12.48
CA GLN A 26 -39.38 16.69 12.17
C GLN A 26 -38.80 16.32 10.79
N LYS A 27 -38.72 17.30 9.89
CA LYS A 27 -37.89 17.24 8.68
C LYS A 27 -36.43 17.07 9.12
N CYS A 28 -35.74 16.09 8.56
CA CYS A 28 -34.33 15.86 8.79
C CYS A 28 -33.51 17.15 8.52
N LYS A 29 -32.50 17.42 9.36
CA LYS A 29 -31.43 18.39 9.07
C LYS A 29 -30.21 17.61 8.59
N SER A 30 -30.11 17.37 7.29
CA SER A 30 -28.88 16.84 6.69
C SER A 30 -27.77 17.89 6.81
N GLY A 31 -26.51 17.45 6.96
CA GLY A 31 -25.35 18.36 6.88
C GLY A 31 -25.27 19.06 5.51
N PRO A 32 -24.37 20.04 5.34
CA PRO A 32 -24.12 20.61 4.02
C PRO A 32 -23.64 19.51 3.06
N VAL A 33 -24.20 19.47 1.84
CA VAL A 33 -23.82 18.53 0.75
C VAL A 33 -23.76 19.31 -0.56
N ASP A 34 -22.81 18.96 -1.44
CA ASP A 34 -22.73 19.50 -2.80
C ASP A 34 -23.20 18.40 -3.78
N LEU A 35 -24.38 18.61 -4.37
CA LEU A 35 -25.10 17.62 -5.17
C LEU A 35 -25.12 18.04 -6.65
N VAL A 36 -24.67 17.17 -7.54
CA VAL A 36 -24.75 17.40 -8.99
C VAL A 36 -25.62 16.33 -9.65
N PHE A 37 -26.69 16.76 -10.32
CA PHE A 37 -27.47 15.89 -11.20
C PHE A 37 -26.85 15.84 -12.59
N LEU A 38 -26.54 14.64 -13.05
CA LEU A 38 -26.07 14.35 -14.39
C LEU A 38 -27.18 13.69 -15.19
N ILE A 39 -27.85 14.45 -16.06
CA ILE A 39 -29.06 14.01 -16.76
C ILE A 39 -28.81 13.64 -18.22
N ASP A 40 -29.31 12.47 -18.59
CA ASP A 40 -29.32 11.99 -19.96
C ASP A 40 -30.38 12.73 -20.78
N SER A 41 -29.95 13.38 -21.86
CA SER A 41 -30.80 14.06 -22.83
C SER A 41 -30.60 13.51 -24.24
N SER A 42 -30.08 12.29 -24.35
CA SER A 42 -29.80 11.61 -25.61
C SER A 42 -31.07 11.24 -26.38
N ARG A 43 -30.89 10.76 -27.62
CA ARG A 43 -31.98 10.38 -28.51
C ARG A 43 -32.78 9.17 -28.00
N SER A 44 -32.20 8.31 -27.16
CA SER A 44 -32.93 7.19 -26.57
C SER A 44 -34.05 7.67 -25.66
N VAL A 45 -33.82 8.77 -24.96
CA VAL A 45 -34.75 9.40 -24.03
C VAL A 45 -35.90 10.04 -24.79
N ARG A 46 -37.10 9.45 -24.66
CA ARG A 46 -38.32 9.99 -25.25
C ARG A 46 -38.77 11.24 -24.51
N PRO A 47 -39.54 12.15 -25.14
CA PRO A 47 -39.99 13.39 -24.49
C PRO A 47 -40.72 13.17 -23.16
N HIS A 48 -41.54 12.11 -23.06
CA HIS A 48 -42.22 11.76 -21.81
C HIS A 48 -41.28 11.22 -20.72
N GLU A 49 -40.21 10.49 -21.09
CA GLU A 49 -39.18 10.01 -20.17
C GLU A 49 -38.36 11.19 -19.62
N PHE A 50 -38.05 12.17 -20.46
CA PHE A 50 -37.38 13.40 -20.05
C PHE A 50 -38.23 14.24 -19.07
N GLU A 51 -39.54 14.35 -19.29
CA GLU A 51 -40.45 14.97 -18.33
C GLU A 51 -40.51 14.21 -17.00
N THR A 52 -40.38 12.88 -17.02
CA THR A 52 -40.25 12.07 -15.80
C THR A 52 -38.96 12.40 -15.06
N MET A 53 -37.83 12.51 -15.77
CA MET A 53 -36.55 12.91 -15.17
C MET A 53 -36.62 14.31 -14.54
N ARG A 54 -37.28 15.29 -15.19
CA ARG A 54 -37.46 16.63 -14.61
C ARG A 54 -38.27 16.60 -13.32
N LYS A 55 -39.41 15.89 -13.33
CA LYS A 55 -40.25 15.76 -12.13
C LYS A 55 -39.53 15.02 -11.01
N PHE A 56 -38.79 13.96 -11.34
CA PHE A 56 -37.93 13.24 -10.41
C PHE A 56 -36.94 14.17 -9.69
N MET A 57 -36.22 15.01 -10.44
CA MET A 57 -35.31 15.99 -9.84
C MET A 57 -36.07 16.98 -8.93
N ILE A 58 -37.20 17.51 -9.39
CA ILE A 58 -38.00 18.47 -8.60
C ILE A 58 -38.50 17.83 -7.29
N ASP A 59 -38.96 16.58 -7.35
CA ASP A 59 -39.46 15.86 -6.19
C ASP A 59 -38.35 15.62 -5.16
N ILE A 60 -37.16 15.20 -5.57
CA ILE A 60 -35.99 15.07 -4.67
C ILE A 60 -35.59 16.42 -4.10
N LEU A 61 -35.52 17.47 -4.92
CA LEU A 61 -35.15 18.80 -4.44
C LEU A 61 -36.16 19.35 -3.43
N SER A 62 -37.43 18.92 -3.50
CA SER A 62 -38.46 19.29 -2.53
C SER A 62 -38.29 18.63 -1.15
N THR A 63 -37.57 17.50 -1.09
CA THR A 63 -37.28 16.79 0.17
C THR A 63 -36.00 17.28 0.85
N LEU A 64 -35.10 17.92 0.10
CA LEU A 64 -33.80 18.42 0.59
C LEU A 64 -33.87 19.84 1.16
N ASP A 65 -32.97 20.15 2.11
CA ASP A 65 -32.79 21.51 2.65
C ASP A 65 -31.83 22.33 1.77
N ILE A 66 -32.40 23.02 0.77
CA ILE A 66 -31.63 23.78 -0.21
C ILE A 66 -31.20 25.14 0.35
N GLY A 67 -29.90 25.41 0.32
CA GLY A 67 -29.35 26.71 0.70
C GLY A 67 -27.84 26.80 0.58
N LEU A 68 -27.31 28.03 0.53
CA LEU A 68 -25.87 28.28 0.34
C LEU A 68 -24.97 27.69 1.45
N ASN A 69 -25.55 27.46 2.65
CA ASN A 69 -24.89 26.85 3.80
C ASN A 69 -25.45 25.44 4.13
N ALA A 70 -26.37 24.92 3.32
CA ALA A 70 -26.98 23.60 3.46
C ALA A 70 -26.64 22.80 2.19
N THR A 71 -27.62 22.29 1.44
CA THR A 71 -27.38 21.58 0.18
C THR A 71 -27.26 22.57 -1.00
N ARG A 72 -26.15 22.49 -1.75
CA ARG A 72 -25.97 23.18 -3.05
C ARG A 72 -26.23 22.18 -4.17
N VAL A 73 -26.85 22.65 -5.26
CA VAL A 73 -27.28 21.79 -6.36
C VAL A 73 -26.82 22.35 -7.69
N GLY A 74 -26.14 21.51 -8.48
CA GLY A 74 -25.83 21.74 -9.88
C GLY A 74 -26.58 20.76 -10.78
N VAL A 75 -26.86 21.18 -12.02
CA VAL A 75 -27.47 20.31 -13.03
C VAL A 75 -26.64 20.38 -14.31
N VAL A 76 -26.23 19.21 -14.79
CA VAL A 76 -25.45 19.02 -16.02
C VAL A 76 -26.23 18.06 -16.90
N GLN A 77 -26.52 18.46 -18.14
CA GLN A 77 -27.11 17.57 -19.13
C GLN A 77 -26.07 17.05 -20.11
N TYR A 78 -26.23 15.81 -20.56
CA TYR A 78 -25.32 15.22 -21.53
C TYR A 78 -26.06 14.49 -22.65
N SER A 79 -25.36 14.39 -23.78
CA SER A 79 -25.70 13.55 -24.93
C SER A 79 -24.39 13.16 -25.65
N SER A 80 -24.18 13.58 -26.91
CA SER A 80 -22.85 13.57 -27.55
C SER A 80 -21.96 14.73 -27.08
N GLN A 81 -22.56 15.72 -26.40
CA GLN A 81 -21.87 16.85 -25.79
C GLN A 81 -22.39 17.02 -24.37
N VAL A 82 -21.58 17.59 -23.49
CA VAL A 82 -21.93 17.86 -22.09
C VAL A 82 -22.14 19.35 -21.92
N ARG A 83 -23.21 19.74 -21.23
CA ARG A 83 -23.56 21.13 -20.99
C ARG A 83 -24.05 21.33 -19.55
N THR A 84 -23.44 22.28 -18.85
CA THR A 84 -23.92 22.76 -17.55
C THR A 84 -25.16 23.62 -17.74
N GLU A 85 -26.28 23.26 -17.12
CA GLU A 85 -27.49 24.08 -17.11
C GLU A 85 -27.42 25.14 -16.02
N PHE A 86 -26.96 24.75 -14.82
CA PHE A 86 -26.56 25.68 -13.77
C PHE A 86 -25.61 25.02 -12.77
N SER A 87 -24.72 25.80 -12.17
CA SER A 87 -23.72 25.32 -11.22
C SER A 87 -24.16 25.43 -9.76
N LEU A 88 -23.36 24.85 -8.85
CA LEU A 88 -23.63 24.78 -7.41
C LEU A 88 -23.87 26.16 -6.76
N LYS A 89 -23.29 27.23 -7.33
CA LYS A 89 -23.46 28.63 -6.86
C LYS A 89 -24.65 29.37 -7.48
N ALA A 90 -25.28 28.84 -8.52
CA ALA A 90 -26.22 29.59 -9.37
C ALA A 90 -27.57 29.90 -8.68
N HIS A 91 -28.06 28.97 -7.86
CA HIS A 91 -29.34 29.10 -7.18
C HIS A 91 -29.21 28.87 -5.68
N ALA A 92 -29.84 29.73 -4.89
CA ALA A 92 -29.84 29.65 -3.43
C ALA A 92 -31.19 29.19 -2.83
N LYS A 93 -32.22 29.02 -3.66
CA LYS A 93 -33.58 28.68 -3.26
C LYS A 93 -34.20 27.65 -4.20
N LEU A 94 -35.02 26.75 -3.64
CA LEU A 94 -35.74 25.72 -4.39
C LEU A 94 -36.58 26.30 -5.54
N ASP A 95 -37.36 27.36 -5.30
CA ASP A 95 -38.22 27.98 -6.34
C ASP A 95 -37.44 28.44 -7.58
N THR A 96 -36.19 28.90 -7.40
CA THR A 96 -35.34 29.33 -8.52
C THR A 96 -34.74 28.15 -9.27
N MET A 97 -34.37 27.06 -8.56
CA MET A 97 -33.88 25.82 -9.17
C MET A 97 -34.98 25.13 -9.98
N VAL A 98 -36.21 25.06 -9.44
CA VAL A 98 -37.35 24.46 -10.14
C VAL A 98 -37.65 25.18 -11.44
N LYS A 99 -37.51 26.52 -11.49
CA LYS A 99 -37.63 27.28 -12.75
C LYS A 99 -36.52 26.91 -13.73
N GLY A 100 -35.27 26.87 -13.28
CA GLY A 100 -34.13 26.46 -14.11
C GLY A 100 -34.30 25.06 -14.70
N ILE A 101 -34.79 24.10 -13.90
CA ILE A 101 -35.04 22.72 -14.35
C ILE A 101 -36.15 22.64 -15.40
N ASN A 102 -37.24 23.41 -15.23
CA ASN A 102 -38.35 23.41 -16.19
C ASN A 102 -37.99 24.06 -17.53
N GLU A 103 -36.93 24.87 -17.59
CA GLU A 103 -36.45 25.54 -18.81
C GLU A 103 -35.42 24.70 -19.60
N ILE A 104 -35.01 23.52 -19.09
CA ILE A 104 -34.00 22.68 -19.73
C ILE A 104 -34.53 22.10 -21.06
N ILE A 105 -33.80 22.36 -22.15
CA ILE A 105 -34.09 21.84 -23.48
C ILE A 105 -33.17 20.63 -23.77
N PRO A 106 -33.73 19.44 -24.09
CA PRO A 106 -32.94 18.24 -24.35
C PRO A 106 -32.16 18.31 -25.67
N LEU A 107 -30.96 17.71 -25.70
CA LEU A 107 -30.02 17.79 -26.83
C LEU A 107 -30.28 16.76 -27.95
N ALA A 108 -30.89 15.61 -27.64
CA ALA A 108 -31.34 14.55 -28.55
C ALA A 108 -30.27 13.94 -29.49
N GLN A 109 -29.02 13.81 -29.01
CA GLN A 109 -27.89 13.21 -29.75
C GLN A 109 -27.49 11.83 -29.18
N GLY A 110 -26.20 11.45 -29.17
CA GLY A 110 -25.69 10.18 -28.62
C GLY A 110 -25.67 10.15 -27.08
N THR A 111 -25.09 9.09 -26.50
CA THR A 111 -25.12 8.83 -25.04
C THR A 111 -23.70 8.61 -24.51
N MET A 112 -22.94 9.69 -24.36
CA MET A 112 -21.54 9.68 -23.90
C MET A 112 -21.47 9.90 -22.39
N THR A 113 -21.78 8.88 -21.61
CA THR A 113 -21.89 8.98 -20.14
C THR A 113 -20.52 9.07 -19.47
N GLY A 114 -19.50 8.39 -19.99
CA GLY A 114 -18.14 8.45 -19.45
C GLY A 114 -17.54 9.86 -19.60
N LEU A 115 -17.72 10.48 -20.76
CA LEU A 115 -17.35 11.88 -20.99
C LEU A 115 -18.07 12.83 -20.01
N ALA A 116 -19.34 12.55 -19.72
CA ALA A 116 -20.16 13.34 -18.83
C ALA A 116 -19.71 13.26 -17.36
N ILE A 117 -19.36 12.05 -16.88
CA ILE A 117 -18.78 11.85 -15.54
C ILE A 117 -17.45 12.61 -15.43
N LYS A 118 -16.57 12.49 -16.43
CA LYS A 118 -15.30 13.20 -16.44
C LYS A 118 -15.46 14.72 -16.40
N PHE A 119 -16.39 15.24 -17.18
CA PHE A 119 -16.69 16.67 -17.18
C PHE A 119 -17.20 17.16 -15.81
N VAL A 120 -18.05 16.39 -15.14
CA VAL A 120 -18.53 16.73 -13.78
C VAL A 120 -17.38 16.79 -12.79
N MET A 121 -16.46 15.82 -12.82
CA MET A 121 -15.26 15.83 -11.97
C MET A 121 -14.39 17.07 -12.20
N ASP A 122 -14.12 17.41 -13.46
CA ASP A 122 -13.12 18.42 -13.81
C ASP A 122 -13.70 19.85 -13.83
N THR A 123 -15.02 20.01 -13.94
CA THR A 123 -15.67 21.31 -14.18
C THR A 123 -16.83 21.63 -13.25
N ALA A 124 -17.58 20.64 -12.75
CA ALA A 124 -18.73 20.92 -11.88
C ALA A 124 -18.35 20.90 -10.39
N PHE A 125 -17.52 19.95 -9.97
CA PHE A 125 -16.94 19.88 -8.61
C PHE A 125 -15.62 20.65 -8.51
N VAL A 126 -15.67 21.94 -8.81
CA VAL A 126 -14.55 22.86 -8.63
C VAL A 126 -14.95 24.08 -7.82
N ALA A 127 -14.03 24.61 -7.01
CA ALA A 127 -14.30 25.73 -6.11
C ALA A 127 -14.84 26.97 -6.87
N GLU A 128 -14.39 27.17 -8.11
CA GLU A 128 -14.86 28.25 -8.98
C GLU A 128 -16.37 28.12 -9.27
N GLU A 129 -16.90 26.91 -9.39
CA GLU A 129 -18.32 26.62 -9.69
C GLU A 129 -19.20 26.41 -8.45
N GLY A 130 -18.61 26.56 -7.26
CA GLY A 130 -19.35 26.59 -5.99
C GLY A 130 -19.18 25.34 -5.13
N ASP A 131 -18.26 24.44 -5.48
CA ASP A 131 -17.83 23.31 -4.66
C ASP A 131 -17.16 23.78 -3.36
N ARG A 132 -17.42 23.09 -2.25
CA ARG A 132 -16.89 23.44 -0.92
C ARG A 132 -15.87 22.41 -0.45
N PRO A 133 -14.66 22.84 -0.03
CA PRO A 133 -13.69 21.92 0.54
C PRO A 133 -14.25 21.32 1.85
N LYS A 134 -14.17 20.00 1.97
CA LYS A 134 -14.65 19.19 3.13
C LYS A 134 -16.17 19.02 3.24
N VAL A 135 -16.91 19.32 2.18
CA VAL A 135 -18.34 18.97 2.06
C VAL A 135 -18.44 17.73 1.16
N PRO A 136 -19.31 16.74 1.47
CA PRO A 136 -19.47 15.56 0.62
C PRO A 136 -19.97 15.94 -0.78
N ASN A 137 -19.31 15.38 -1.80
CA ASN A 137 -19.65 15.56 -3.20
C ASN A 137 -20.45 14.35 -3.70
N VAL A 138 -21.70 14.59 -4.07
CA VAL A 138 -22.64 13.55 -4.49
C VAL A 138 -23.05 13.79 -5.93
N MET A 139 -22.88 12.78 -6.78
CA MET A 139 -23.30 12.81 -8.18
C MET A 139 -24.48 11.85 -8.38
N VAL A 140 -25.59 12.34 -8.90
CA VAL A 140 -26.76 11.53 -9.27
C VAL A 140 -26.88 11.46 -10.78
N ILE A 141 -26.58 10.30 -11.35
CA ILE A 141 -26.67 10.03 -12.79
C ILE A 141 -28.08 9.52 -13.08
N VAL A 142 -28.79 10.16 -14.02
CA VAL A 142 -30.13 9.76 -14.44
C VAL A 142 -30.10 9.43 -15.93
N THR A 143 -30.28 8.16 -16.31
CA THR A 143 -30.17 7.68 -17.70
C THR A 143 -31.22 6.62 -18.05
N ASP A 144 -31.59 6.51 -19.33
CA ASP A 144 -32.54 5.52 -19.84
C ASP A 144 -31.90 4.36 -20.61
N GLY A 145 -30.56 4.38 -20.79
CA GLY A 145 -29.89 3.55 -21.79
C GLY A 145 -28.47 3.11 -21.44
N ARG A 146 -27.89 2.32 -22.36
CA ARG A 146 -26.50 1.86 -22.28
C ARG A 146 -25.55 2.96 -22.76
N PRO A 147 -24.45 3.23 -22.05
CA PRO A 147 -23.44 4.20 -22.49
C PRO A 147 -22.81 3.75 -23.81
N GLN A 148 -22.43 4.72 -24.65
CA GLN A 148 -21.73 4.48 -25.92
C GLN A 148 -20.21 4.55 -25.77
N ASP A 149 -19.72 4.89 -24.58
CA ASP A 149 -18.33 5.02 -24.19
C ASP A 149 -18.01 4.21 -22.93
N ARG A 150 -16.72 4.12 -22.56
CA ARG A 150 -16.26 3.37 -21.38
C ARG A 150 -16.56 4.17 -20.11
N VAL A 151 -17.40 3.62 -19.23
CA VAL A 151 -17.81 4.28 -17.98
C VAL A 151 -17.11 3.77 -16.73
N ALA A 152 -16.65 2.50 -16.73
CA ALA A 152 -16.12 1.86 -15.53
C ALA A 152 -14.82 2.53 -15.02
N GLU A 153 -13.85 2.77 -15.91
CA GLU A 153 -12.57 3.39 -15.58
C GLU A 153 -12.76 4.80 -14.99
N VAL A 154 -13.63 5.61 -15.61
CA VAL A 154 -13.90 7.00 -15.20
C VAL A 154 -14.70 7.04 -13.90
N ALA A 155 -15.62 6.10 -13.67
CA ALA A 155 -16.34 5.97 -12.41
C ALA A 155 -15.42 5.56 -11.26
N ILE A 156 -14.39 4.73 -11.51
CA ILE A 156 -13.35 4.43 -10.51
C ILE A 156 -12.61 5.71 -10.13
N GLU A 157 -12.14 6.49 -11.10
CA GLU A 157 -11.42 7.75 -10.85
C GLU A 157 -12.26 8.75 -10.03
N ALA A 158 -13.55 8.86 -10.35
CA ALA A 158 -14.48 9.71 -9.60
C ALA A 158 -14.62 9.29 -8.14
N ARG A 159 -14.69 7.98 -7.88
CA ARG A 159 -14.75 7.43 -6.51
C ARG A 159 -13.45 7.64 -5.74
N GLU A 160 -12.30 7.52 -6.38
CA GLU A 160 -11.00 7.79 -5.77
C GLU A 160 -10.84 9.27 -5.38
N LYS A 161 -11.48 10.19 -6.11
CA LYS A 161 -11.59 11.62 -5.74
C LYS A 161 -12.61 11.90 -4.63
N GLY A 162 -13.24 10.87 -4.07
CA GLY A 162 -14.21 10.98 -2.98
C GLY A 162 -15.61 11.42 -3.42
N ILE A 163 -15.96 11.24 -4.71
CA ILE A 163 -17.30 11.54 -5.24
C ILE A 163 -18.17 10.29 -5.11
N GLU A 164 -19.31 10.44 -4.44
CA GLU A 164 -20.29 9.36 -4.26
C GLU A 164 -21.28 9.36 -5.43
N ILE A 165 -21.42 8.22 -6.13
CA ILE A 165 -22.19 8.12 -7.37
C ILE A 165 -23.45 7.29 -7.16
N PHE A 166 -24.60 7.92 -7.37
CA PHE A 166 -25.91 7.28 -7.43
C PHE A 166 -26.32 7.14 -8.90
N ALA A 167 -26.58 5.92 -9.36
CA ALA A 167 -27.03 5.64 -10.71
C ALA A 167 -28.53 5.32 -10.73
N VAL A 168 -29.31 6.14 -11.42
CA VAL A 168 -30.75 6.03 -11.54
C VAL A 168 -31.10 5.72 -12.99
N GLY A 169 -31.54 4.49 -13.22
CA GLY A 169 -32.07 4.04 -14.48
C GLY A 169 -33.55 4.40 -14.63
N VAL A 170 -33.95 4.96 -15.76
CA VAL A 170 -35.36 5.22 -16.10
C VAL A 170 -35.81 4.25 -17.18
N ALA A 171 -36.92 3.56 -16.94
CA ALA A 171 -37.55 2.62 -17.88
C ALA A 171 -36.65 1.45 -18.34
N ARG A 172 -35.92 1.59 -19.46
CA ARG A 172 -35.20 0.50 -20.16
C ARG A 172 -33.71 0.43 -19.83
N ALA A 173 -33.30 1.07 -18.73
CA ALA A 173 -31.91 1.13 -18.33
C ALA A 173 -31.36 -0.24 -17.94
N ASP A 174 -30.10 -0.49 -18.31
CA ASP A 174 -29.42 -1.77 -18.11
C ASP A 174 -28.70 -1.80 -16.76
N MET A 175 -29.04 -2.77 -15.91
CA MET A 175 -28.51 -2.86 -14.54
C MET A 175 -26.99 -3.06 -14.49
N ALA A 176 -26.40 -3.77 -15.45
CA ALA A 176 -24.95 -3.94 -15.52
C ALA A 176 -24.25 -2.61 -15.79
N SER A 177 -24.82 -1.80 -16.68
CA SER A 177 -24.32 -0.46 -16.99
C SER A 177 -24.45 0.50 -15.80
N LEU A 178 -25.56 0.45 -15.06
CA LEU A 178 -25.76 1.27 -13.86
C LEU A 178 -24.79 0.89 -12.73
N ARG A 179 -24.59 -0.42 -12.49
CA ARG A 179 -23.62 -0.94 -11.50
C ARG A 179 -22.18 -0.56 -11.85
N ALA A 180 -21.82 -0.51 -13.13
CA ALA A 180 -20.50 -0.07 -13.56
C ALA A 180 -20.20 1.40 -13.22
N MET A 181 -21.24 2.23 -13.08
CA MET A 181 -21.12 3.67 -12.79
C MET A 181 -21.26 4.00 -11.29
N ALA A 182 -22.17 3.32 -10.58
CA ALA A 182 -22.49 3.62 -9.19
C ALA A 182 -21.34 3.31 -8.21
N SER A 183 -21.39 3.92 -7.03
CA SER A 183 -20.53 3.58 -5.90
C SER A 183 -20.98 2.29 -5.20
N PRO A 184 -20.06 1.43 -4.70
CA PRO A 184 -20.43 0.36 -3.79
C PRO A 184 -20.89 0.91 -2.42
N PRO A 185 -21.83 0.24 -1.71
CA PRO A 185 -22.55 -0.97 -2.10
C PRO A 185 -23.66 -0.67 -3.13
N PHE A 186 -23.80 -1.53 -4.15
CA PHE A 186 -24.71 -1.29 -5.28
C PHE A 186 -26.19 -1.27 -4.89
N GLU A 187 -26.58 -2.02 -3.86
CA GLU A 187 -27.96 -2.07 -3.34
C GLU A 187 -28.45 -0.70 -2.82
N ASP A 188 -27.51 0.18 -2.45
CA ASP A 188 -27.81 1.51 -1.92
C ASP A 188 -27.64 2.64 -2.96
N HIS A 189 -27.01 2.36 -4.10
CA HIS A 189 -26.59 3.37 -5.08
C HIS A 189 -27.14 3.15 -6.49
N VAL A 190 -27.76 2.01 -6.78
CA VAL A 190 -28.36 1.69 -8.08
C VAL A 190 -29.87 1.58 -7.95
N PHE A 191 -30.59 2.38 -8.74
CA PHE A 191 -32.04 2.44 -8.69
C PHE A 191 -32.64 2.32 -10.08
N LEU A 192 -33.70 1.52 -10.22
CA LEU A 192 -34.48 1.42 -11.45
C LEU A 192 -35.87 2.02 -11.22
N VAL A 193 -36.17 3.10 -11.92
CA VAL A 193 -37.45 3.82 -11.84
C VAL A 193 -38.31 3.40 -13.02
N GLU A 194 -39.22 2.46 -12.78
CA GLU A 194 -40.17 1.97 -13.78
C GLU A 194 -41.50 2.76 -13.80
N SER A 195 -41.87 3.45 -12.71
CA SER A 195 -43.08 4.28 -12.64
C SER A 195 -42.99 5.46 -11.65
N PHE A 196 -43.84 6.48 -11.84
CA PHE A 196 -43.87 7.70 -11.03
C PHE A 196 -44.11 7.47 -9.53
N ASP A 197 -44.74 6.38 -9.13
CA ASP A 197 -45.06 6.10 -7.72
C ASP A 197 -43.83 5.63 -6.92
N LEU A 198 -42.82 5.04 -7.57
CA LEU A 198 -41.53 4.67 -6.95
C LEU A 198 -40.61 5.86 -6.70
N ILE A 199 -40.84 7.00 -7.37
CA ILE A 199 -40.01 8.21 -7.25
C ILE A 199 -40.08 8.80 -5.84
N HIS A 200 -41.25 8.76 -5.21
CA HIS A 200 -41.43 9.26 -3.85
C HIS A 200 -40.77 8.36 -2.80
N GLN A 201 -40.73 7.03 -3.04
CA GLN A 201 -40.01 6.10 -2.16
C GLN A 201 -38.50 6.27 -2.28
N PHE A 202 -37.99 6.47 -3.51
CA PHE A 202 -36.60 6.83 -3.73
C PHE A 202 -36.25 8.14 -3.02
N GLY A 203 -37.07 9.19 -3.17
CA GLY A 203 -36.83 10.48 -2.51
C GLY A 203 -36.74 10.36 -0.98
N LEU A 204 -37.46 9.42 -0.36
CA LEU A 204 -37.38 9.13 1.07
C LEU A 204 -36.16 8.27 1.45
N GLN A 205 -35.81 7.25 0.66
CA GLN A 205 -34.62 6.42 0.88
C GLN A 205 -33.32 7.22 0.67
N PHE A 206 -33.27 7.97 -0.43
CA PHE A 206 -32.19 8.92 -0.74
C PHE A 206 -32.08 10.00 0.34
N GLN A 207 -33.23 10.49 0.83
CA GLN A 207 -33.24 11.40 1.99
C GLN A 207 -32.71 10.70 3.24
N ASP A 208 -33.18 9.52 3.65
CA ASP A 208 -32.69 8.81 4.86
C ASP A 208 -31.18 8.53 4.81
N LYS A 209 -30.63 8.25 3.62
CA LYS A 209 -29.19 8.00 3.42
C LYS A 209 -28.36 9.30 3.47
N LEU A 210 -28.82 10.38 2.83
CA LEU A 210 -28.20 11.71 2.94
C LEU A 210 -28.41 12.35 4.33
N CYS A 211 -29.47 11.95 5.01
CA CYS A 211 -29.81 12.29 6.39
C CYS A 211 -29.12 11.42 7.42
N GLY A 212 -28.09 10.67 6.99
CA GLY A 212 -27.31 9.74 7.77
C GLY A 212 -27.25 10.14 9.23
N VAL A 213 -27.97 9.38 10.04
CA VAL A 213 -27.72 9.29 11.47
C VAL A 213 -26.21 9.11 11.63
N ASP A 214 -25.59 9.91 12.49
CA ASP A 214 -24.17 9.76 12.79
C ASP A 214 -23.95 8.37 13.39
N LEU A 215 -23.53 7.42 12.56
CA LEU A 215 -23.35 6.00 12.91
C LEU A 215 -22.26 5.85 13.97
N CYS A 216 -21.33 6.80 14.06
CA CYS A 216 -20.37 6.90 15.16
C CYS A 216 -21.01 7.26 16.51
N VAL A 217 -22.21 7.85 16.52
CA VAL A 217 -22.92 8.26 17.74
C VAL A 217 -24.04 7.28 18.11
N GLU A 218 -24.76 6.73 17.13
CA GLU A 218 -25.95 5.89 17.41
C GLU A 218 -25.67 4.37 17.34
N SER A 219 -24.56 3.92 16.74
CA SER A 219 -24.19 2.49 16.67
C SER A 219 -22.91 2.17 17.43
N LYS A 220 -22.79 0.93 17.95
CA LYS A 220 -21.50 0.40 18.42
C LYS A 220 -20.62 0.08 17.21
N HIS A 221 -19.98 1.11 16.67
CA HIS A 221 -19.14 1.06 15.47
C HIS A 221 -17.85 0.23 15.67
N GLY A 222 -17.34 0.15 16.91
CA GLY A 222 -16.21 -0.73 17.25
C GLY A 222 -14.86 -0.24 16.73
N CYS A 223 -14.77 1.03 16.33
CA CYS A 223 -13.48 1.68 16.03
C CYS A 223 -12.70 1.88 17.33
N GLU A 224 -11.43 1.49 17.33
CA GLU A 224 -10.57 1.64 18.50
C GLU A 224 -10.26 3.11 18.81
N GLN A 225 -10.04 3.93 17.78
CA GLN A 225 -9.60 5.32 17.95
C GLN A 225 -10.59 6.34 17.40
N VAL A 226 -10.58 6.60 16.09
CA VAL A 226 -11.44 7.59 15.46
C VAL A 226 -12.46 6.90 14.57
N CYS A 227 -13.70 7.37 14.61
CA CYS A 227 -14.78 6.95 13.71
C CYS A 227 -15.22 8.17 12.92
N GLU A 228 -15.26 8.04 11.60
CA GLU A 228 -15.79 9.07 10.71
C GLU A 228 -17.04 8.53 10.01
N SER A 229 -18.17 9.21 10.22
CA SER A 229 -19.45 8.84 9.61
C SER A 229 -19.52 9.33 8.16
N SER A 230 -19.90 8.43 7.27
CA SER A 230 -20.24 8.70 5.87
C SER A 230 -21.74 8.43 5.64
N PRO A 231 -22.38 9.01 4.60
CA PRO A 231 -23.79 8.75 4.32
C PRO A 231 -24.07 7.23 4.21
N GLY A 232 -24.77 6.65 5.19
CA GLY A 232 -25.08 5.23 5.23
C GLY A 232 -23.95 4.27 5.70
N SER A 233 -22.77 4.76 6.07
CA SER A 233 -21.63 3.94 6.53
C SER A 233 -20.74 4.67 7.56
N PHE A 234 -19.74 3.99 8.11
CA PHE A 234 -18.68 4.61 8.89
C PHE A 234 -17.35 3.91 8.59
N HIS A 235 -16.25 4.65 8.66
CA HIS A 235 -14.91 4.09 8.57
C HIS A 235 -14.08 4.48 9.79
N CYS A 236 -13.25 3.54 10.24
CA CYS A 236 -12.37 3.76 11.38
C CYS A 236 -11.05 4.36 10.90
N LEU A 237 -10.61 5.43 11.57
CA LEU A 237 -9.33 6.07 11.34
C LEU A 237 -8.47 5.93 12.58
N CYS A 238 -7.16 5.89 12.36
CA CYS A 238 -6.18 5.90 13.43
C CYS A 238 -5.59 7.30 13.60
N LEU A 239 -5.28 7.66 14.84
CA LEU A 239 -4.58 8.89 15.18
C LEU A 239 -3.16 8.87 14.58
N PRO A 240 -2.56 10.04 14.31
CA PRO A 240 -1.18 10.12 13.83
C PRO A 240 -0.22 9.31 14.71
N GLY A 241 0.61 8.47 14.09
CA GLY A 241 1.48 7.51 14.78
C GLY A 241 0.89 6.12 14.95
N TYR A 242 -0.31 5.86 14.44
CA TYR A 242 -0.96 4.54 14.45
C TYR A 242 -1.41 4.14 13.03
N SER A 243 -1.37 2.85 12.71
CA SER A 243 -1.85 2.28 11.45
C SER A 243 -3.09 1.40 11.67
N LEU A 244 -4.03 1.42 10.72
CA LEU A 244 -5.24 0.61 10.78
C LEU A 244 -4.90 -0.84 10.44
N ASN A 245 -5.33 -1.77 11.28
CA ASN A 245 -5.12 -3.21 11.10
C ASN A 245 -6.05 -3.78 10.02
N GLU A 246 -5.76 -5.00 9.56
CA GLU A 246 -6.55 -5.71 8.52
C GLU A 246 -8.03 -5.91 8.89
N ASP A 247 -8.38 -5.83 10.17
CA ASP A 247 -9.76 -5.91 10.65
C ASP A 247 -10.59 -4.64 10.37
N GLY A 248 -9.95 -3.57 9.86
CA GLY A 248 -10.57 -2.30 9.53
C GLY A 248 -11.09 -1.52 10.75
N LYS A 249 -10.72 -1.91 11.98
CA LYS A 249 -11.30 -1.39 13.23
C LYS A 249 -10.28 -1.07 14.32
N THR A 250 -9.21 -1.85 14.43
CA THR A 250 -8.17 -1.67 15.44
C THR A 250 -6.94 -0.97 14.88
N CYS A 251 -6.20 -0.30 15.75
CA CYS A 251 -5.07 0.55 15.39
C CYS A 251 -3.78 0.02 16.05
N ALA A 252 -2.80 -0.38 15.25
CA ALA A 252 -1.47 -0.71 15.76
C ALA A 252 -0.62 0.56 15.92
N ALA A 253 0.12 0.65 17.02
CA ALA A 253 1.09 1.72 17.22
C ALA A 253 2.27 1.54 16.26
N ILE A 254 2.61 2.60 15.53
CA ILE A 254 3.80 2.63 14.68
C ILE A 254 5.00 2.94 15.57
N ASP A 255 6.02 2.07 15.55
CA ASP A 255 7.30 2.33 16.22
C ASP A 255 8.16 3.25 15.36
N LEU A 256 7.99 4.55 15.59
CA LEU A 256 8.70 5.62 14.88
C LEU A 256 10.23 5.57 15.12
N CYS A 257 10.70 4.97 16.22
CA CYS A 257 12.13 4.79 16.46
C CYS A 257 12.69 3.66 15.58
N ALA A 258 11.97 2.54 15.44
CA ALA A 258 12.38 1.41 14.60
C ALA A 258 12.38 1.72 13.09
N GLU A 259 11.45 2.58 12.64
CA GLU A 259 11.39 3.03 11.23
C GLU A 259 12.39 4.13 10.87
N GLY A 260 13.14 4.67 11.84
CA GLY A 260 14.08 5.78 11.61
C GLY A 260 13.40 7.11 11.25
N LYS A 261 12.09 7.25 11.51
CA LYS A 261 11.30 8.47 11.26
C LYS A 261 11.16 9.32 12.53
N HIS A 262 12.28 9.62 13.17
CA HIS A 262 12.33 10.45 14.38
C HIS A 262 13.43 11.51 14.27
N ASP A 263 13.23 12.64 14.95
CA ASP A 263 14.15 13.79 14.90
C ASP A 263 15.05 13.89 16.17
N CYS A 264 15.22 12.80 16.92
CA CYS A 264 16.07 12.78 18.12
C CYS A 264 17.55 12.82 17.74
N GLU A 265 18.31 13.72 18.37
CA GLU A 265 19.76 13.85 18.14
C GLU A 265 20.57 12.66 18.70
N GLN A 266 20.18 12.11 19.85
CA GLN A 266 20.94 11.09 20.55
C GLN A 266 20.14 9.81 20.85
N ILE A 267 19.20 9.85 21.79
CA ILE A 267 18.42 8.67 22.20
C ILE A 267 16.96 8.86 21.79
N CYS A 268 16.37 7.85 21.15
CA CYS A 268 14.93 7.76 20.85
C CYS A 268 14.30 6.69 21.74
N ASN A 269 13.41 7.11 22.63
CA ASN A 269 12.62 6.20 23.46
C ASN A 269 11.24 6.02 22.80
N ALA A 270 11.02 4.83 22.25
CA ALA A 270 9.77 4.46 21.62
C ALA A 270 8.64 4.35 22.65
N SER A 271 7.48 4.89 22.32
CA SER A 271 6.22 4.67 23.03
C SER A 271 5.13 4.41 21.98
N PRO A 272 4.00 3.80 22.36
CA PRO A 272 2.95 3.51 21.39
C PRO A 272 2.47 4.77 20.66
N GLY A 273 2.78 4.89 19.37
CA GLY A 273 2.41 5.98 18.46
C GLY A 273 3.06 7.33 18.70
N VAL A 274 3.98 7.44 19.66
CA VAL A 274 4.76 8.67 19.94
C VAL A 274 6.17 8.29 20.36
N PHE A 275 7.13 9.18 20.14
CA PHE A 275 8.50 9.01 20.61
C PHE A 275 8.87 10.14 21.57
N THR A 276 9.80 9.86 22.49
CA THR A 276 10.44 10.88 23.32
C THR A 276 11.94 10.83 23.09
N CYS A 277 12.56 11.99 22.92
CA CYS A 277 14.02 12.05 22.82
C CYS A 277 14.62 12.16 24.21
N ASP A 278 15.76 11.50 24.38
CA ASP A 278 16.58 11.61 25.59
C ASP A 278 18.05 11.83 25.19
N CYS A 279 18.86 12.20 26.16
CA CYS A 279 20.27 12.50 25.94
C CYS A 279 21.17 11.51 26.67
N ASN A 280 22.33 11.26 26.09
CA ASN A 280 23.38 10.47 26.74
C ASN A 280 23.86 11.17 28.02
N ALA A 281 24.45 10.38 28.93
CA ALA A 281 25.00 10.90 30.18
C ALA A 281 25.97 12.08 29.94
N GLY A 282 25.76 13.18 30.68
CA GLY A 282 26.53 14.42 30.54
C GLY A 282 25.90 15.47 29.60
N TYR A 283 24.73 15.19 29.01
CA TYR A 283 23.98 16.10 28.14
C TYR A 283 22.59 16.38 28.72
N LYS A 284 22.05 17.58 28.46
CA LYS A 284 20.69 17.98 28.79
C LYS A 284 19.87 18.14 27.51
N LEU A 285 18.62 17.68 27.56
CA LEU A 285 17.66 17.87 26.48
C LEU A 285 17.25 19.34 26.41
N ASN A 286 17.34 19.93 25.22
CA ASN A 286 16.99 21.31 24.98
C ASN A 286 15.47 21.51 24.96
N ASN A 287 15.04 22.77 24.95
CA ASN A 287 13.61 23.14 24.97
C ASN A 287 12.83 22.66 23.74
N ASP A 288 13.51 22.37 22.64
CA ASP A 288 12.92 21.77 21.44
C ASP A 288 12.53 20.29 21.63
N LYS A 289 12.92 19.68 22.76
CA LYS A 289 12.72 18.28 23.11
C LYS A 289 13.34 17.29 22.11
N LYS A 290 14.32 17.73 21.31
CA LYS A 290 14.92 16.95 20.23
C LYS A 290 16.46 16.97 20.29
N SER A 291 17.05 18.12 20.60
CA SER A 291 18.50 18.31 20.61
C SER A 291 19.10 18.26 22.02
N CYS A 292 20.37 17.89 22.11
CA CYS A 292 21.10 17.64 23.34
C CYS A 292 22.31 18.58 23.45
N THR A 293 22.38 19.38 24.53
CA THR A 293 23.58 20.19 24.81
C THR A 293 24.37 19.61 25.96
N MET A 294 25.70 19.66 25.89
CA MET A 294 26.55 19.25 27.00
C MET A 294 26.19 20.05 28.26
N ILE A 295 26.07 19.37 29.39
CA ILE A 295 25.86 20.02 30.68
C ILE A 295 27.13 20.78 31.04
N ASP A 296 27.04 22.10 31.10
CA ASP A 296 28.14 22.95 31.56
C ASP A 296 28.21 22.93 33.09
N PHE A 297 29.05 22.04 33.63
CA PHE A 297 29.21 21.86 35.06
C PHE A 297 29.82 23.08 35.79
N CYS A 298 30.53 23.97 35.09
CA CYS A 298 31.06 25.20 35.64
C CYS A 298 29.98 26.29 35.83
N SER A 299 28.89 26.25 35.06
CA SER A 299 27.79 27.23 35.17
C SER A 299 26.98 27.13 36.47
N PHE A 300 27.08 26.01 37.21
CA PHE A 300 26.38 25.83 38.49
C PHE A 300 26.99 26.66 39.64
N GLY A 301 28.15 27.29 39.44
CA GLY A 301 28.78 28.19 40.41
C GLY A 301 29.22 27.53 41.73
N ASN A 302 29.17 26.20 41.82
CA ASN A 302 29.55 25.42 43.00
C ASN A 302 30.91 24.72 42.87
N HIS A 303 31.68 25.05 41.82
CA HIS A 303 32.91 24.35 41.48
C HIS A 303 34.06 24.59 42.46
N SER A 304 34.02 25.70 43.22
CA SER A 304 35.03 26.08 44.23
C SER A 304 36.47 26.07 43.68
N CYS A 305 36.63 26.26 42.38
CA CYS A 305 37.95 26.45 41.76
C CYS A 305 38.46 27.83 42.14
N ASP A 306 39.71 27.87 42.59
CA ASP A 306 40.37 29.11 43.02
C ASP A 306 40.67 30.04 41.84
N HIS A 307 40.98 29.46 40.68
CA HIS A 307 41.17 30.18 39.43
C HIS A 307 40.09 29.83 38.40
N GLU A 308 40.39 28.94 37.45
CA GLU A 308 39.52 28.67 36.31
C GLU A 308 38.85 27.30 36.45
N CYS A 309 37.60 27.19 36.03
CA CYS A 309 36.86 25.93 35.95
C CYS A 309 36.71 25.52 34.48
N VAL A 310 36.94 24.24 34.19
CA VAL A 310 36.78 23.67 32.84
C VAL A 310 35.81 22.49 32.90
N SER A 311 34.68 22.62 32.20
CA SER A 311 33.66 21.58 32.06
C SER A 311 34.15 20.45 31.16
N VAL A 312 33.97 19.21 31.61
CA VAL A 312 34.34 17.97 30.89
C VAL A 312 33.16 16.99 30.91
N LEU A 313 33.24 15.94 30.08
CA LEU A 313 32.17 14.95 29.98
C LEU A 313 31.98 14.26 31.35
N ASN A 314 30.78 14.43 31.94
CA ASN A 314 30.41 13.97 33.29
C ASN A 314 31.05 14.70 34.49
N GLY A 315 31.57 15.93 34.34
CA GLY A 315 32.03 16.72 35.49
C GLY A 315 32.75 18.03 35.15
N TYR A 316 33.57 18.51 36.07
CA TYR A 316 34.45 19.67 35.87
C TYR A 316 35.79 19.43 36.56
N HIS A 317 36.84 20.13 36.12
CA HIS A 317 38.12 20.19 36.82
C HIS A 317 38.63 21.64 36.88
N CYS A 318 39.47 21.94 37.87
CA CYS A 318 40.02 23.27 38.06
C CYS A 318 41.38 23.43 37.38
N ARG A 319 41.64 24.60 36.81
CA ARG A 319 42.90 24.98 36.17
C ARG A 319 43.44 26.26 36.82
N CYS A 320 44.74 26.30 37.10
CA CYS A 320 45.40 27.48 37.67
C CYS A 320 45.93 28.41 36.57
N GLN A 321 45.85 29.72 36.81
CA GLN A 321 46.53 30.75 36.02
C GLN A 321 48.06 30.61 36.12
N GLU A 322 48.76 31.23 35.16
CA GLU A 322 50.21 31.16 35.02
C GLU A 322 50.95 31.59 36.31
N GLY A 323 52.05 30.92 36.64
CA GLY A 323 52.79 31.14 37.89
C GLY A 323 52.16 30.54 39.15
N HIS A 324 51.11 29.72 39.03
CA HIS A 324 50.45 29.05 40.16
C HIS A 324 50.27 27.55 39.89
N ARG A 325 50.44 26.71 40.92
CA ARG A 325 50.20 25.25 40.83
C ARG A 325 48.93 24.82 41.55
N LEU A 326 48.22 23.86 40.98
CA LEU A 326 47.04 23.24 41.59
C LEU A 326 47.50 22.28 42.69
N LEU A 327 47.02 22.47 43.91
CA LEU A 327 47.33 21.61 45.04
C LEU A 327 46.59 20.26 44.94
N GLU A 328 47.01 19.26 45.72
CA GLU A 328 46.44 17.89 45.71
C GLU A 328 44.92 17.85 45.97
N ASN A 329 44.36 18.90 46.57
CA ASN A 329 42.91 19.03 46.76
C ASN A 329 42.13 19.30 45.45
N GLY A 330 42.83 19.47 44.32
CA GLY A 330 42.26 19.63 42.99
C GLY A 330 41.50 20.95 42.77
N LYS A 331 41.61 21.91 43.69
CA LYS A 331 40.79 23.14 43.69
C LYS A 331 41.55 24.43 43.97
N THR A 332 42.58 24.39 44.82
CA THR A 332 43.31 25.58 45.30
C THR A 332 44.60 25.79 44.52
N CYS A 333 44.88 27.05 44.16
CA CYS A 333 46.06 27.43 43.40
C CYS A 333 47.07 28.15 44.29
N GLN A 334 48.29 27.62 44.38
CA GLN A 334 49.36 28.24 45.16
C GLN A 334 50.32 29.01 44.25
N ALA A 335 50.59 30.27 44.58
CA ALA A 335 51.58 31.10 43.91
C ALA A 335 52.98 30.48 44.05
N ILE A 336 53.67 30.38 42.92
CA ILE A 336 55.01 29.82 42.82
C ILE A 336 56.01 30.98 42.85
N ASP A 337 57.13 30.81 43.57
CA ASP A 337 58.28 31.71 43.44
C ASP A 337 59.01 31.38 42.13
N LEU A 338 58.70 32.18 41.11
CA LEU A 338 59.18 32.00 39.74
C LEU A 338 60.71 32.17 39.63
N CYS A 339 61.36 33.00 40.48
CA CYS A 339 62.82 33.10 40.48
C CYS A 339 63.47 31.87 41.15
N ALA A 340 62.90 31.36 42.26
CA ALA A 340 63.45 30.20 42.96
C ALA A 340 63.26 28.87 42.22
N GLU A 341 62.19 28.73 41.43
CA GLU A 341 61.96 27.57 40.56
C GLU A 341 62.65 27.70 39.18
N GLY A 342 63.33 28.82 38.89
CA GLY A 342 63.99 29.05 37.60
C GLY A 342 63.02 29.23 36.43
N LYS A 343 61.77 29.62 36.68
CA LYS A 343 60.72 29.88 35.69
C LYS A 343 60.56 31.38 35.44
N HIS A 344 61.67 32.05 35.13
CA HIS A 344 61.71 33.46 34.79
C HIS A 344 62.61 33.69 33.58
N ASP A 345 62.35 34.77 32.87
CA ASP A 345 63.00 35.13 31.63
C ASP A 345 63.86 36.40 31.76
N CYS A 346 64.29 36.73 32.99
CA CYS A 346 65.37 37.69 33.24
C CYS A 346 66.71 37.17 32.74
N GLU A 347 67.38 37.95 31.89
CA GLU A 347 68.67 37.56 31.33
C GLU A 347 69.80 37.52 32.37
N GLN A 348 69.80 38.45 33.33
CA GLN A 348 70.90 38.57 34.29
C GLN A 348 70.44 38.48 35.75
N ILE A 349 69.66 39.45 36.23
CA ILE A 349 69.24 39.49 37.64
C ILE A 349 67.72 39.37 37.71
N CYS A 350 67.19 38.43 38.51
CA CYS A 350 65.76 38.22 38.77
C CYS A 350 65.42 38.61 40.21
N ASN A 351 64.51 39.57 40.37
CA ASN A 351 63.97 39.98 41.66
C ASN A 351 62.56 39.39 41.82
N ALA A 352 62.40 38.47 42.78
CA ALA A 352 61.17 37.71 42.99
C ALA A 352 60.04 38.54 43.63
N SER A 353 58.80 38.29 43.23
CA SER A 353 57.57 38.76 43.88
C SER A 353 56.55 37.61 43.94
N PRO A 354 55.57 37.61 44.87
CA PRO A 354 54.60 36.52 44.95
C PRO A 354 53.81 36.36 43.63
N GLY A 355 54.06 35.28 42.90
CA GLY A 355 53.44 34.99 41.59
C GLY A 355 53.95 35.81 40.40
N ALA A 356 55.02 36.62 40.56
CA ALA A 356 55.60 37.47 39.51
C ALA A 356 57.11 37.74 39.72
N PHE A 357 57.78 38.37 38.75
CA PHE A 357 59.20 38.76 38.88
C PHE A 357 59.53 40.05 38.11
N THR A 358 60.66 40.68 38.42
CA THR A 358 61.22 41.85 37.70
C THR A 358 62.72 41.67 37.45
N CYS A 359 63.26 42.24 36.35
CA CYS A 359 64.65 42.00 35.93
C CYS A 359 65.57 43.22 36.05
N ASP A 360 66.86 42.99 36.33
CA ASP A 360 67.94 43.99 36.40
C ASP A 360 69.23 43.51 35.71
N CYS A 361 70.19 44.42 35.44
CA CYS A 361 71.45 44.14 34.73
C CYS A 361 72.72 44.40 35.55
N ASN A 362 73.79 43.66 35.24
CA ASN A 362 75.13 43.82 35.79
C ASN A 362 75.87 45.03 35.17
N ALA A 363 76.92 45.51 35.84
CA ALA A 363 77.72 46.66 35.36
C ALA A 363 78.38 46.39 33.99
N GLY A 364 78.30 47.37 33.08
CA GLY A 364 78.75 47.24 31.68
C GLY A 364 77.63 46.87 30.69
N TYR A 365 76.41 46.70 31.19
CA TYR A 365 75.20 46.37 30.44
C TYR A 365 74.06 47.35 30.76
N THR A 366 73.10 47.51 29.84
CA THR A 366 71.90 48.35 30.00
C THR A 366 70.63 47.53 29.78
N LEU A 367 69.61 47.73 30.63
CA LEU A 367 68.32 47.02 30.50
C LEU A 367 67.55 47.55 29.30
N ASN A 368 67.16 46.65 28.40
CA ASN A 368 66.40 46.95 27.19
C ASN A 368 64.94 47.36 27.51
N ASP A 369 64.26 47.92 26.52
CA ASP A 369 62.86 48.40 26.61
C ASP A 369 61.85 47.29 26.98
N ASP A 370 62.19 46.02 26.75
CA ASP A 370 61.38 44.85 27.12
C ASP A 370 61.38 44.55 28.63
N LYS A 371 62.20 45.26 29.41
CA LYS A 371 62.39 45.11 30.86
C LYS A 371 62.87 43.71 31.29
N LYS A 372 63.47 42.94 30.37
CA LYS A 372 63.91 41.55 30.61
C LYS A 372 65.34 41.27 30.15
N ALA A 373 65.78 41.89 29.04
CA ALA A 373 67.09 41.66 28.43
C ALA A 373 68.11 42.77 28.75
N CYS A 374 69.39 42.42 28.83
CA CYS A 374 70.50 43.29 29.23
C CYS A 374 71.54 43.37 28.12
N THR A 375 71.72 44.54 27.50
CA THR A 375 72.65 44.69 26.38
C THR A 375 74.01 45.24 26.79
N PRO A 376 75.13 44.60 26.39
CA PRO A 376 76.47 45.09 26.66
C PRO A 376 76.82 46.34 25.85
N ILE A 377 77.64 47.23 26.43
CA ILE A 377 78.20 48.38 25.71
C ILE A 377 79.36 47.91 24.80
N ASP A 378 79.18 48.01 23.48
CA ASP A 378 80.08 47.47 22.44
C ASP A 378 81.00 48.55 21.81
N LEU A 379 82.31 48.46 22.05
CA LEU A 379 83.33 49.37 21.51
C LEU A 379 83.75 49.08 20.04
N CYS A 380 83.53 47.87 19.53
CA CYS A 380 83.80 47.54 18.12
C CYS A 380 82.74 48.17 17.20
N ALA A 381 81.47 48.20 17.63
CA ALA A 381 80.35 48.81 16.89
C ALA A 381 80.49 50.34 16.71
N GLU A 382 81.21 51.02 17.61
CA GLU A 382 81.52 52.45 17.48
C GLU A 382 82.72 52.75 16.56
N GLY A 383 83.40 51.73 16.02
CA GLY A 383 84.51 51.88 15.06
C GLY A 383 85.83 52.37 15.66
N LYS A 384 86.04 52.22 16.97
CA LYS A 384 87.24 52.69 17.69
C LYS A 384 88.23 51.54 18.00
N HIS A 385 88.63 50.76 17.00
CA HIS A 385 89.58 49.64 17.13
C HIS A 385 90.51 49.50 15.91
N ASP A 386 91.58 48.71 16.03
CA ASP A 386 92.66 48.59 15.03
C ASP A 386 93.06 47.14 14.66
N CYS A 387 92.06 46.26 14.49
CA CYS A 387 92.22 44.84 14.12
C CYS A 387 92.20 44.63 12.59
N GLU A 388 93.00 43.71 12.03
CA GLU A 388 93.01 43.41 10.58
C GLU A 388 91.75 42.65 10.12
N GLN A 389 91.34 41.62 10.87
CA GLN A 389 90.22 40.75 10.50
C GLN A 389 89.05 40.85 11.48
N ILE A 390 89.16 40.25 12.67
CA ILE A 390 88.06 40.23 13.64
C ILE A 390 88.40 41.14 14.82
N CYS A 391 87.49 42.06 15.15
CA CYS A 391 87.45 42.73 16.45
C CYS A 391 86.42 42.02 17.32
N ILE A 392 86.85 41.51 18.45
CA ILE A 392 85.96 40.93 19.45
C ILE A 392 85.75 42.00 20.53
N SER A 393 84.53 42.52 20.60
CA SER A 393 84.11 43.41 21.66
C SER A 393 83.86 42.61 22.92
N ALA A 394 84.30 43.16 24.05
CA ALA A 394 83.85 42.75 25.36
C ALA A 394 83.26 43.99 26.06
N PRO A 395 82.42 43.83 27.09
CA PRO A 395 81.74 44.97 27.70
C PRO A 395 82.76 46.00 28.23
N GLY A 396 82.93 47.10 27.50
CA GLY A 396 83.92 48.14 27.79
C GLY A 396 85.39 47.89 27.39
N VAL A 397 85.76 46.81 26.68
CA VAL A 397 87.13 46.58 26.11
C VAL A 397 87.10 45.84 24.75
N PHE A 398 88.21 45.75 24.00
CA PHE A 398 88.28 44.97 22.75
C PHE A 398 89.58 44.15 22.60
N THR A 399 89.51 43.04 21.86
CA THR A 399 90.64 42.16 21.47
C THR A 399 90.53 41.74 20.02
N CYS A 400 91.66 41.58 19.31
CA CYS A 400 91.66 41.17 17.90
C CYS A 400 91.81 39.64 17.76
N ASP A 401 91.15 39.08 16.75
CA ASP A 401 91.20 37.65 16.43
C ASP A 401 91.19 37.42 14.90
N CYS A 402 91.47 36.19 14.48
CA CYS A 402 91.50 35.79 13.08
C CYS A 402 90.31 34.95 12.69
N ASN A 403 89.92 35.02 11.42
CA ASN A 403 88.92 34.10 10.88
C ASN A 403 89.42 32.65 10.95
N ALA A 404 88.49 31.71 11.12
CA ALA A 404 88.78 30.29 11.23
C ALA A 404 89.65 29.79 10.06
N GLY A 405 90.67 29.00 10.40
CA GLY A 405 91.68 28.52 9.44
C GLY A 405 92.76 29.55 9.10
N TYR A 406 92.86 30.64 9.86
CA TYR A 406 94.01 31.53 9.89
C TYR A 406 94.54 31.64 11.33
N THR A 407 95.86 31.80 11.51
CA THR A 407 96.49 32.06 12.82
C THR A 407 96.88 33.52 12.97
N LEU A 408 96.65 34.08 14.16
CA LEU A 408 97.05 35.43 14.53
C LEU A 408 98.57 35.48 14.71
N ASN A 409 99.20 36.40 13.99
CA ASN A 409 100.64 36.63 14.02
C ASN A 409 101.06 37.26 15.36
N ASP A 410 102.38 37.29 15.60
CA ASP A 410 102.98 37.75 16.87
C ASP A 410 102.65 39.22 17.24
N ASP A 411 102.17 40.02 16.29
CA ASP A 411 101.74 41.41 16.50
C ASP A 411 100.34 41.53 17.14
N LYS A 412 99.63 40.41 17.30
CA LYS A 412 98.27 40.29 17.82
C LYS A 412 97.22 41.08 17.02
N LYS A 413 97.49 41.38 15.74
CA LYS A 413 96.59 42.15 14.87
C LYS A 413 96.42 41.56 13.46
N ALA A 414 97.40 40.82 12.92
CA ALA A 414 97.41 40.29 11.55
C ALA A 414 97.27 38.75 11.44
N CYS A 415 96.80 38.19 10.32
CA CYS A 415 96.39 36.77 10.21
C CYS A 415 96.93 35.98 8.98
N THR A 416 97.36 34.70 9.13
CA THR A 416 97.87 33.82 8.03
C THR A 416 97.18 32.44 7.89
N PRO A 417 96.94 31.88 6.68
CA PRO A 417 96.12 30.67 6.47
C PRO A 417 96.77 29.31 6.85
N ILE A 418 95.95 28.37 7.33
CA ILE A 418 96.23 26.98 7.75
C ILE A 418 95.63 25.99 6.72
N ASP A 419 96.34 24.92 6.33
CA ASP A 419 95.79 23.84 5.49
C ASP A 419 95.15 22.73 6.33
N LEU A 420 93.82 22.72 6.38
CA LEU A 420 93.04 21.97 7.35
C LEU A 420 92.85 20.47 7.03
N CYS A 421 92.90 20.03 5.75
CA CYS A 421 92.81 18.59 5.45
C CYS A 421 94.14 17.86 5.71
N ALA A 422 95.30 18.49 5.46
CA ALA A 422 96.61 17.87 5.66
C ALA A 422 96.93 17.62 7.15
N GLU A 423 96.39 18.47 8.04
CA GLU A 423 96.50 18.31 9.48
C GLU A 423 95.44 17.36 10.09
N GLY A 424 94.52 16.83 9.28
CA GLY A 424 93.42 15.96 9.75
C GLY A 424 92.41 16.67 10.67
N LYS A 425 92.36 18.00 10.63
CA LYS A 425 91.47 18.84 11.45
C LYS A 425 90.24 19.27 10.65
N HIS A 426 89.57 18.30 10.06
CA HIS A 426 88.31 18.47 9.34
C HIS A 426 87.29 17.46 9.86
N ASP A 427 86.02 17.81 9.75
CA ASP A 427 84.88 17.01 10.20
C ASP A 427 84.05 16.47 9.03
N CYS A 428 84.65 16.41 7.83
CA CYS A 428 84.06 15.72 6.69
C CYS A 428 83.85 14.24 7.01
N GLU A 429 82.62 13.76 6.86
CA GLU A 429 82.28 12.37 7.10
C GLU A 429 82.97 11.43 6.10
N GLN A 430 83.12 11.86 4.84
CA GLN A 430 83.62 11.00 3.76
C GLN A 430 84.85 11.57 3.04
N ILE A 431 84.74 12.66 2.26
CA ILE A 431 85.85 13.20 1.45
C ILE A 431 86.14 14.66 1.89
N CYS A 432 87.42 15.03 2.03
CA CYS A 432 87.89 16.40 2.32
C CYS A 432 88.72 16.95 1.16
N ILE A 433 88.42 18.16 0.70
CA ILE A 433 89.15 18.86 -0.36
C ILE A 433 89.75 20.15 0.24
N SER A 434 91.09 20.26 0.23
CA SER A 434 91.82 21.41 0.80
C SER A 434 91.70 22.68 -0.04
N ALA A 435 91.53 23.83 0.62
CA ALA A 435 91.69 25.17 0.07
C ALA A 435 92.41 26.11 1.10
N PRO A 436 92.91 27.28 0.71
CA PRO A 436 93.68 28.15 1.61
C PRO A 436 92.85 28.63 2.81
N GLY A 437 93.16 28.12 4.01
CA GLY A 437 92.46 28.46 5.25
C GLY A 437 91.07 27.84 5.42
N VAL A 438 90.60 27.02 4.48
CA VAL A 438 89.28 26.37 4.55
C VAL A 438 89.31 25.01 3.87
N PHE A 439 88.39 24.12 4.22
CA PHE A 439 88.19 22.86 3.52
C PHE A 439 86.73 22.75 3.05
N THR A 440 86.50 21.98 2.01
CA THR A 440 85.15 21.62 1.57
C THR A 440 85.01 20.11 1.60
N CYS A 441 83.91 19.62 2.15
CA CYS A 441 83.60 18.19 2.18
C CYS A 441 82.89 17.76 0.89
N ASP A 442 83.10 16.53 0.49
CA ASP A 442 82.38 15.89 -0.60
C ASP A 442 81.98 14.46 -0.20
N CYS A 443 81.03 13.87 -0.91
CA CYS A 443 80.47 12.56 -0.59
C CYS A 443 80.82 11.52 -1.65
N ASN A 444 80.93 10.25 -1.23
CA ASN A 444 81.02 9.13 -2.15
C ASN A 444 79.69 8.98 -2.93
N ALA A 445 79.77 8.35 -4.11
CA ALA A 445 78.60 8.15 -4.98
C ALA A 445 77.44 7.43 -4.25
N GLY A 446 76.22 7.98 -4.37
CA GLY A 446 75.01 7.47 -3.70
C GLY A 446 74.62 8.20 -2.41
N TYR A 447 75.43 9.18 -1.99
CA TYR A 447 75.20 10.02 -0.83
C TYR A 447 75.17 11.49 -1.25
N THR A 448 74.33 12.30 -0.63
CA THR A 448 74.32 13.75 -0.79
C THR A 448 74.85 14.41 0.47
N LEU A 449 75.62 15.48 0.26
CA LEU A 449 76.11 16.29 1.35
C LEU A 449 74.92 17.07 1.92
N ASN A 450 74.64 16.87 3.20
CA ASN A 450 73.55 17.54 3.91
C ASN A 450 73.75 19.06 3.96
N ASP A 451 72.71 19.76 4.42
CA ASP A 451 72.73 21.22 4.57
C ASP A 451 73.86 21.74 5.48
N ASP A 452 74.39 20.89 6.37
CA ASP A 452 75.55 21.19 7.21
C ASP A 452 76.90 21.21 6.44
N LYS A 453 76.87 20.80 5.18
CA LYS A 453 78.01 20.70 4.24
C LYS A 453 79.15 19.79 4.74
N LYS A 454 78.85 18.84 5.65
CA LYS A 454 79.84 18.00 6.33
C LYS A 454 79.43 16.54 6.44
N ALA A 455 78.17 16.28 6.74
CA ALA A 455 77.60 14.94 6.83
C ALA A 455 77.03 14.50 5.48
N CYS A 456 77.22 13.23 5.16
CA CYS A 456 76.75 12.63 3.92
C CYS A 456 75.56 11.73 4.23
N THR A 457 74.34 12.18 3.92
CA THR A 457 73.18 11.28 4.00
C THR A 457 73.08 10.42 2.76
N PRO A 458 72.66 9.17 2.93
CA PRO A 458 72.29 8.37 1.78
C PRO A 458 71.16 9.05 1.01
N ILE A 459 71.27 9.11 -0.32
CA ILE A 459 70.18 9.62 -1.16
C ILE A 459 69.02 8.63 -1.05
N ASP A 460 67.90 9.07 -0.50
CA ASP A 460 66.66 8.31 -0.50
C ASP A 460 66.02 8.43 -1.89
N LEU A 461 66.42 7.51 -2.76
CA LEU A 461 65.93 7.43 -4.14
C LEU A 461 64.42 7.21 -4.21
N CYS A 462 63.77 6.67 -3.17
CA CYS A 462 62.32 6.52 -3.09
C CYS A 462 61.63 7.87 -2.81
N ALA A 463 62.12 8.64 -1.83
CA ALA A 463 61.56 9.94 -1.47
C ALA A 463 61.73 11.01 -2.57
N GLU A 464 62.80 10.91 -3.36
CA GLU A 464 63.05 11.79 -4.52
C GLU A 464 62.29 11.37 -5.80
N GLY A 465 61.60 10.22 -5.80
CA GLY A 465 60.92 9.70 -6.99
C GLY A 465 61.87 9.27 -8.12
N LYS A 466 63.16 9.06 -7.82
CA LYS A 466 64.20 8.60 -8.77
C LYS A 466 64.44 7.10 -8.64
N HIS A 467 63.35 6.35 -8.63
CA HIS A 467 63.37 4.89 -8.60
C HIS A 467 62.49 4.36 -9.72
N ASP A 468 62.79 3.15 -10.17
CA ASP A 468 62.07 2.50 -11.25
C ASP A 468 61.08 1.44 -10.72
N CYS A 469 60.78 1.46 -9.41
CA CYS A 469 59.81 0.54 -8.81
C CYS A 469 58.41 0.81 -9.33
N GLU A 470 57.74 -0.25 -9.77
CA GLU A 470 56.38 -0.15 -10.29
C GLU A 470 55.34 0.13 -9.20
N GLN A 471 55.49 -0.45 -8.00
CA GLN A 471 54.50 -0.36 -6.94
C GLN A 471 55.05 0.17 -5.61
N ILE A 472 55.78 -0.66 -4.86
CA ILE A 472 56.32 -0.28 -3.55
C ILE A 472 57.83 -0.09 -3.67
N CYS A 473 58.36 1.00 -3.13
CA CYS A 473 59.79 1.29 -3.07
C CYS A 473 60.22 1.32 -1.61
N ASN A 474 61.08 0.39 -1.22
CA ASN A 474 61.68 0.34 0.10
C ASN A 474 63.08 0.96 0.03
N ALA A 475 63.24 2.11 0.68
CA ALA A 475 64.49 2.85 0.66
C ALA A 475 65.59 2.11 1.43
N SER A 476 66.80 2.12 0.89
CA SER A 476 68.03 1.67 1.56
C SER A 476 69.13 2.71 1.34
N PRO A 477 70.20 2.75 2.17
CA PRO A 477 71.23 3.76 2.03
C PRO A 477 71.90 3.79 0.64
N GLY A 478 71.57 4.78 -0.20
CA GLY A 478 72.09 4.95 -1.56
C GLY A 478 71.56 3.97 -2.61
N ALA A 479 70.51 3.20 -2.26
CA ALA A 479 69.90 2.19 -3.11
C ALA A 479 68.40 2.05 -2.80
N PHE A 480 67.66 1.32 -3.62
CA PHE A 480 66.27 0.98 -3.33
C PHE A 480 66.02 -0.49 -3.64
N THR A 481 65.10 -1.11 -2.91
CA THR A 481 64.52 -2.40 -3.26
C THR A 481 63.05 -2.18 -3.57
N CYS A 482 62.58 -2.77 -4.67
CA CYS A 482 61.17 -2.72 -4.98
C CYS A 482 60.46 -3.89 -4.32
N ASP A 483 59.21 -3.66 -3.93
CA ASP A 483 58.30 -4.68 -3.42
C ASP A 483 56.93 -4.49 -4.08
N CYS A 484 56.04 -5.45 -3.93
CA CYS A 484 54.76 -5.46 -4.60
C CYS A 484 53.60 -5.48 -3.58
N ASN A 485 52.49 -4.84 -3.95
CA ASN A 485 51.27 -4.90 -3.14
C ASN A 485 50.75 -6.35 -3.07
N ALA A 486 49.95 -6.65 -2.04
CA ALA A 486 49.34 -7.97 -1.89
C ALA A 486 48.62 -8.39 -3.19
N GLY A 487 48.95 -9.59 -3.68
CA GLY A 487 48.46 -10.10 -4.97
C GLY A 487 49.40 -9.86 -6.16
N TYR A 488 50.60 -9.30 -5.98
CA TYR A 488 51.58 -9.11 -7.04
C TYR A 488 52.92 -9.77 -6.66
N THR A 489 53.64 -10.30 -7.66
CA THR A 489 54.98 -10.87 -7.50
C THR A 489 56.02 -9.98 -8.18
N LEU A 490 57.13 -9.76 -7.48
CA LEU A 490 58.24 -9.02 -8.03
C LEU A 490 58.95 -9.88 -9.08
N ASN A 491 59.07 -9.36 -10.30
CA ASN A 491 59.72 -10.04 -11.42
C ASN A 491 61.22 -10.25 -11.18
N ASP A 492 61.85 -11.06 -12.04
CA ASP A 492 63.30 -11.34 -12.01
C ASP A 492 64.17 -10.06 -12.16
N ASP A 493 63.61 -8.99 -12.74
CA ASP A 493 64.25 -7.67 -12.84
C ASP A 493 64.31 -6.89 -11.52
N LYS A 494 63.64 -7.41 -10.48
CA LYS A 494 63.52 -6.85 -9.13
C LYS A 494 62.91 -5.44 -9.08
N LYS A 495 62.16 -5.05 -10.10
CA LYS A 495 61.60 -3.69 -10.25
C LYS A 495 60.12 -3.67 -10.66
N ALA A 496 59.74 -4.55 -11.58
CA ALA A 496 58.37 -4.65 -12.07
C ALA A 496 57.58 -5.67 -11.25
N CYS A 497 56.32 -5.36 -11.01
CA CYS A 497 55.38 -6.18 -10.25
C CYS A 497 54.38 -6.81 -11.20
N THR A 498 54.54 -8.10 -11.49
CA THR A 498 53.50 -8.81 -12.21
C THR A 498 52.35 -9.15 -11.28
N PRO A 499 51.11 -8.93 -11.70
CA PRO A 499 49.98 -9.41 -10.93
C PRO A 499 50.03 -10.92 -10.83
N ILE A 500 49.94 -11.43 -9.60
CA ILE A 500 49.69 -12.84 -9.35
C ILE A 500 48.29 -13.10 -9.86
N ASP A 501 48.18 -13.96 -10.86
CA ASP A 501 46.91 -14.50 -11.26
C ASP A 501 46.47 -15.51 -10.19
N LEU A 502 45.78 -15.00 -9.17
CA LEU A 502 45.24 -15.78 -8.06
C LEU A 502 44.27 -16.87 -8.55
N CYS A 503 43.67 -16.70 -9.74
CA CYS A 503 42.84 -17.71 -10.39
C CYS A 503 43.69 -18.84 -10.98
N ALA A 504 44.81 -18.53 -11.65
CA ALA A 504 45.73 -19.53 -12.19
C ALA A 504 46.48 -20.32 -11.10
N GLU A 505 46.73 -19.72 -9.94
CA GLU A 505 47.33 -20.39 -8.79
C GLU A 505 46.33 -21.18 -7.92
N GLY A 506 45.02 -21.07 -8.18
CA GLY A 506 43.97 -21.73 -7.41
C GLY A 506 43.81 -21.23 -5.97
N LYS A 507 44.26 -20.00 -5.68
CA LYS A 507 44.17 -19.36 -4.35
C LYS A 507 43.01 -18.36 -4.30
N HIS A 508 41.82 -18.83 -4.67
CA HIS A 508 40.59 -18.04 -4.65
C HIS A 508 39.45 -18.85 -4.04
N ASP A 509 38.47 -18.17 -3.48
CA ASP A 509 37.30 -18.78 -2.85
C ASP A 509 36.06 -18.72 -3.77
N CYS A 510 36.22 -18.43 -5.06
CA CYS A 510 35.11 -18.40 -6.01
C CYS A 510 34.52 -19.78 -6.22
N GLU A 511 33.20 -19.89 -6.11
CA GLU A 511 32.50 -21.15 -6.33
C GLU A 511 32.54 -21.60 -7.79
N GLN A 512 32.44 -20.68 -8.75
CA GLN A 512 32.31 -21.01 -10.18
C GLN A 512 33.38 -20.37 -11.06
N ILE A 513 33.22 -19.09 -11.42
CA ILE A 513 34.17 -18.40 -12.30
C ILE A 513 35.03 -17.48 -11.45
N CYS A 514 36.34 -17.53 -11.68
CA CYS A 514 37.30 -16.59 -11.13
C CYS A 514 37.81 -15.75 -12.30
N ASN A 515 37.43 -14.47 -12.32
CA ASN A 515 37.95 -13.51 -13.28
C ASN A 515 39.18 -12.86 -12.66
N ALA A 516 40.35 -13.20 -13.22
CA ALA A 516 41.62 -12.64 -12.79
C ALA A 516 41.65 -11.14 -13.08
N SER A 517 41.91 -10.36 -12.04
CA SER A 517 42.25 -8.95 -12.16
C SER A 517 43.69 -8.76 -11.68
N PRO A 518 44.36 -7.66 -12.05
CA PRO A 518 45.70 -7.40 -11.56
C PRO A 518 45.76 -7.44 -10.01
N GLY A 519 46.36 -8.51 -9.47
CA GLY A 519 46.55 -8.79 -8.03
C GLY A 519 45.29 -8.91 -7.18
N ALA A 520 44.15 -9.12 -7.83
CA ALA A 520 42.89 -9.40 -7.19
C ALA A 520 42.11 -10.41 -8.04
N PHE A 521 41.03 -10.95 -7.49
CA PHE A 521 40.09 -11.72 -8.28
C PHE A 521 38.69 -11.21 -8.01
N THR A 522 37.86 -11.25 -9.04
CA THR A 522 36.42 -11.09 -8.91
C THR A 522 35.78 -12.42 -9.23
N CYS A 523 34.91 -12.91 -8.34
CA CYS A 523 34.12 -14.07 -8.64
C CYS A 523 32.97 -13.69 -9.56
N ASP A 524 32.68 -14.57 -10.49
CA ASP A 524 31.55 -14.45 -11.40
C ASP A 524 30.88 -15.83 -11.49
N CYS A 525 29.67 -15.85 -12.04
CA CYS A 525 28.89 -17.07 -12.11
C CYS A 525 28.70 -17.49 -13.56
N ASN A 526 28.61 -18.80 -13.80
CA ASN A 526 28.27 -19.30 -15.13
C ASN A 526 26.88 -18.80 -15.53
N ALA A 527 26.63 -18.73 -16.85
CA ALA A 527 25.33 -18.34 -17.37
C ALA A 527 24.21 -19.15 -16.69
N GLY A 528 23.21 -18.44 -16.15
CA GLY A 528 22.13 -19.04 -15.38
C GLY A 528 22.38 -19.14 -13.86
N TYR A 529 23.39 -18.46 -13.33
CA TYR A 529 23.65 -18.34 -11.89
C TYR A 529 23.90 -16.88 -11.50
N THR A 530 23.49 -16.48 -10.29
CA THR A 530 23.69 -15.13 -9.71
C THR A 530 24.67 -15.18 -8.56
N LEU A 531 25.53 -14.17 -8.49
CA LEU A 531 26.51 -14.02 -7.42
C LEU A 531 25.81 -13.52 -6.15
N ASN A 532 25.97 -14.24 -5.05
CA ASN A 532 25.39 -13.92 -3.76
C ASN A 532 26.04 -12.68 -3.12
N ASP A 533 25.42 -12.17 -2.05
CA ASP A 533 25.89 -10.98 -1.30
C ASP A 533 27.31 -11.14 -0.72
N ASP A 534 27.77 -12.36 -0.53
CA ASP A 534 29.14 -12.68 -0.10
C ASP A 534 30.20 -12.45 -1.19
N LYS A 535 29.76 -12.15 -2.42
CA LYS A 535 30.57 -11.95 -3.63
C LYS A 535 31.46 -13.15 -3.99
N LYS A 536 31.12 -14.35 -3.52
CA LYS A 536 31.91 -15.58 -3.70
C LYS A 536 31.10 -16.79 -4.15
N ALA A 537 29.88 -16.96 -3.62
CA ALA A 537 29.00 -18.08 -3.91
C ALA A 537 28.00 -17.74 -5.03
N CYS A 538 27.63 -18.74 -5.82
CA CYS A 538 26.76 -18.62 -6.99
C CYS A 538 25.49 -19.43 -6.79
N THR A 539 24.34 -18.77 -6.71
CA THR A 539 23.03 -19.44 -6.68
C THR A 539 22.49 -19.62 -8.09
N PRO A 540 21.86 -20.76 -8.41
CA PRO A 540 21.21 -20.92 -9.71
C PRO A 540 20.08 -19.91 -9.87
N ILE A 541 20.06 -19.22 -11.00
CA ILE A 541 18.93 -18.39 -11.45
C ILE A 541 17.81 -19.34 -11.81
N ASP A 542 16.71 -19.26 -11.08
CA ASP A 542 15.47 -19.92 -11.47
C ASP A 542 14.80 -19.11 -12.58
N LEU A 543 15.14 -19.44 -13.82
CA LEU A 543 14.60 -18.81 -15.04
C LEU A 543 13.07 -18.94 -15.15
N CYS A 544 12.47 -19.96 -14.49
CA CYS A 544 11.01 -20.11 -14.42
C CYS A 544 10.40 -19.14 -13.40
N ALA A 545 11.03 -18.95 -12.24
CA ALA A 545 10.55 -18.01 -11.21
C ALA A 545 10.66 -16.53 -11.63
N GLU A 546 11.65 -16.18 -12.46
CA GLU A 546 11.83 -14.83 -13.00
C GLU A 546 10.96 -14.54 -14.25
N GLY A 547 10.25 -15.53 -14.79
CA GLY A 547 9.44 -15.38 -16.01
C GLY A 547 10.25 -15.14 -17.30
N LYS A 548 11.54 -15.50 -17.31
CA LYS A 548 12.46 -15.31 -18.45
C LYS A 548 12.68 -16.61 -19.24
N HIS A 549 11.59 -17.30 -19.57
CA HIS A 549 11.60 -18.52 -20.39
C HIS A 549 10.62 -18.36 -21.56
N ASP A 550 10.82 -19.15 -22.62
CA ASP A 550 9.97 -19.17 -23.81
C ASP A 550 9.19 -20.48 -23.98
N CYS A 551 8.95 -21.18 -22.86
CA CYS A 551 8.00 -22.30 -22.80
C CYS A 551 6.56 -21.82 -22.98
N GLU A 552 5.83 -22.47 -23.88
CA GLU A 552 4.42 -22.18 -24.11
C GLU A 552 3.52 -22.57 -22.92
N GLN A 553 3.83 -23.68 -22.24
CA GLN A 553 2.98 -24.23 -21.18
C GLN A 553 3.72 -24.45 -19.86
N ILE A 554 4.52 -25.52 -19.72
CA ILE A 554 5.20 -25.85 -18.46
C ILE A 554 6.68 -25.52 -18.59
N CYS A 555 7.21 -24.76 -17.63
CA CYS A 555 8.64 -24.53 -17.47
C CYS A 555 9.14 -25.37 -16.29
N ILE A 556 10.07 -26.29 -16.54
CA ILE A 556 10.73 -27.07 -15.50
C ILE A 556 12.10 -26.41 -15.25
N SER A 557 12.26 -25.83 -14.07
CA SER A 557 13.51 -25.18 -13.68
C SER A 557 14.58 -26.23 -13.38
N ALA A 558 15.76 -26.01 -13.93
CA ALA A 558 16.99 -26.68 -13.58
C ALA A 558 18.07 -25.62 -13.32
N PRO A 559 19.17 -25.95 -12.62
CA PRO A 559 20.20 -24.97 -12.30
C PRO A 559 20.77 -24.32 -13.58
N GLY A 560 20.44 -23.04 -13.79
CA GLY A 560 20.88 -22.22 -14.93
C GLY A 560 20.31 -22.54 -16.31
N VAL A 561 19.39 -23.49 -16.41
CA VAL A 561 18.68 -23.83 -17.65
C VAL A 561 17.23 -24.19 -17.35
N PHE A 562 16.36 -24.05 -18.33
CA PHE A 562 15.00 -24.55 -18.22
C PHE A 562 14.73 -25.58 -19.32
N SER A 563 13.83 -26.51 -19.04
CA SER A 563 13.27 -27.39 -20.06
C SER A 563 11.76 -27.20 -20.09
N CYS A 564 11.21 -27.06 -21.29
CA CYS A 564 9.76 -26.97 -21.43
C CYS A 564 9.15 -28.35 -21.42
N ASP A 565 7.99 -28.46 -20.80
CA ASP A 565 7.12 -29.62 -20.87
C ASP A 565 5.71 -29.14 -21.24
N CYS A 566 4.85 -30.08 -21.61
CA CYS A 566 3.49 -29.78 -22.00
C CYS A 566 2.50 -30.32 -20.99
N ASN A 567 1.38 -29.63 -20.86
CA ASN A 567 0.25 -30.11 -20.08
C ASN A 567 -0.23 -31.45 -20.64
N LYS A 568 -0.81 -32.28 -19.77
CA LYS A 568 -1.40 -33.56 -20.16
C LYS A 568 -2.38 -33.35 -21.33
N GLY A 569 -2.25 -34.13 -22.40
CA GLY A 569 -3.04 -33.95 -23.63
C GLY A 569 -2.33 -33.14 -24.72
N PHE A 570 -1.14 -32.59 -24.46
CA PHE A 570 -0.33 -31.88 -25.44
C PHE A 570 1.02 -32.56 -25.66
N LYS A 571 1.58 -32.43 -26.86
CA LYS A 571 2.89 -32.96 -27.25
C LYS A 571 3.89 -31.84 -27.43
N LEU A 572 5.05 -31.96 -26.80
CA LEU A 572 6.16 -31.04 -27.04
C LEU A 572 6.67 -31.20 -28.47
N ASN A 573 6.70 -30.08 -29.19
CA ASN A 573 7.15 -30.03 -30.57
C ASN A 573 8.67 -30.21 -30.68
N THR A 574 9.15 -30.35 -31.91
CA THR A 574 10.59 -30.54 -32.20
C THR A 574 11.46 -29.35 -31.82
N ASP A 575 10.86 -28.16 -31.62
CA ASP A 575 11.53 -26.96 -31.11
C ASP A 575 11.78 -26.99 -29.60
N LYS A 576 11.24 -28.00 -28.90
CA LYS A 576 11.31 -28.20 -27.44
C LYS A 576 10.75 -27.05 -26.61
N LYS A 577 9.87 -26.22 -27.20
CA LYS A 577 9.33 -25.01 -26.57
C LYS A 577 7.81 -24.90 -26.71
N THR A 578 7.27 -25.27 -27.87
CA THR A 578 5.85 -25.18 -28.17
C THR A 578 5.15 -26.53 -28.02
N CYS A 579 3.87 -26.48 -27.69
CA CYS A 579 3.05 -27.63 -27.37
C CYS A 579 1.90 -27.74 -28.39
N THR A 580 1.84 -28.84 -29.13
CA THR A 580 0.67 -29.11 -30.00
C THR A 580 -0.35 -29.95 -29.28
N ASP A 581 -1.62 -29.58 -29.45
CA ASP A 581 -2.74 -30.36 -28.93
C ASP A 581 -2.72 -31.76 -29.53
N MET A 582 -2.64 -32.79 -28.67
CA MET A 582 -2.82 -34.15 -29.14
C MET A 582 -4.30 -34.39 -29.29
N ASP A 583 -4.74 -34.79 -30.48
CA ASP A 583 -6.11 -35.20 -30.69
C ASP A 583 -6.40 -36.50 -29.93
N MET A 584 -6.94 -36.35 -28.72
CA MET A 584 -7.19 -37.42 -27.77
C MET A 584 -8.34 -38.31 -28.24
N CYS A 585 -9.24 -37.82 -29.10
CA CYS A 585 -10.29 -38.62 -29.73
C CYS A 585 -9.75 -39.59 -30.78
N ASN A 586 -8.61 -39.29 -31.39
CA ASN A 586 -7.94 -40.17 -32.34
C ASN A 586 -6.98 -41.18 -31.68
N THR A 587 -6.91 -41.19 -30.33
CA THR A 587 -6.15 -42.19 -29.58
C THR A 587 -6.97 -43.45 -29.28
N VAL A 588 -6.33 -44.62 -29.26
CA VAL A 588 -7.00 -45.94 -29.32
C VAL A 588 -7.89 -46.29 -28.09
N LYS A 589 -7.93 -45.46 -27.03
CA LYS A 589 -8.78 -45.68 -25.83
C LYS A 589 -9.28 -44.39 -25.16
N HIS A 590 -10.01 -43.54 -25.86
CA HIS A 590 -10.71 -42.41 -25.22
C HIS A 590 -11.92 -42.88 -24.37
N GLY A 591 -12.62 -43.94 -24.81
CA GLY A 591 -13.63 -44.62 -24.00
C GLY A 591 -14.99 -43.91 -23.92
N CYS A 592 -15.25 -42.93 -24.80
CA CYS A 592 -16.57 -42.34 -24.96
C CYS A 592 -17.56 -43.38 -25.50
N GLU A 593 -18.74 -43.45 -24.91
CA GLU A 593 -19.82 -44.32 -25.38
C GLU A 593 -20.42 -43.84 -26.71
N HIS A 594 -20.52 -42.52 -26.91
CA HIS A 594 -21.13 -41.94 -28.12
C HIS A 594 -20.16 -41.09 -28.95
N GLN A 595 -20.23 -39.77 -28.88
CA GLN A 595 -19.36 -38.91 -29.68
C GLN A 595 -18.23 -38.35 -28.83
N CYS A 596 -17.00 -38.40 -29.32
CA CYS A 596 -15.85 -37.74 -28.71
C CYS A 596 -15.60 -36.41 -29.42
N VAL A 597 -15.43 -35.32 -28.67
CA VAL A 597 -14.98 -34.04 -29.21
C VAL A 597 -13.65 -33.68 -28.56
N ASN A 598 -12.64 -33.49 -29.41
CA ASN A 598 -11.32 -33.09 -28.98
C ASN A 598 -11.33 -31.61 -28.61
N THR A 599 -10.69 -31.29 -27.50
CA THR A 599 -10.52 -29.92 -26.99
C THR A 599 -9.05 -29.72 -26.66
N PRO A 600 -8.51 -28.50 -26.70
CA PRO A 600 -7.11 -28.28 -26.35
C PRO A 600 -6.75 -28.88 -24.97
N GLY A 601 -5.97 -29.96 -24.94
CA GLY A 601 -5.49 -30.67 -23.75
C GLY A 601 -6.41 -31.76 -23.20
N SER A 602 -7.59 -31.97 -23.78
CA SER A 602 -8.57 -32.92 -23.26
C SER A 602 -9.53 -33.41 -24.33
N PHE A 603 -10.43 -34.29 -23.96
CA PHE A 603 -11.58 -34.62 -24.80
C PHE A 603 -12.80 -34.71 -23.90
N TYR A 604 -13.96 -34.39 -24.45
CA TYR A 604 -15.23 -34.63 -23.77
C TYR A 604 -16.15 -35.44 -24.66
N CYS A 605 -16.98 -36.25 -24.00
CA CYS A 605 -17.92 -37.10 -24.68
C CYS A 605 -19.27 -36.39 -24.76
N ILE A 606 -19.92 -36.43 -25.93
CA ILE A 606 -21.24 -35.88 -26.16
C ILE A 606 -22.23 -37.04 -26.26
N CYS A 607 -23.33 -36.92 -25.53
CA CYS A 607 -24.44 -37.85 -25.56
C CYS A 607 -25.50 -37.42 -26.57
N PRO A 608 -26.25 -38.37 -27.15
CA PRO A 608 -27.34 -38.08 -28.08
C PRO A 608 -28.47 -37.28 -27.39
N GLU A 609 -29.30 -36.60 -28.19
CA GLU A 609 -30.40 -35.76 -27.69
C GLU A 609 -31.27 -36.48 -26.64
N GLY A 610 -31.41 -35.88 -25.45
CA GLY A 610 -32.20 -36.40 -24.35
C GLY A 610 -31.45 -37.28 -23.33
N GLN A 611 -30.13 -37.46 -23.47
CA GLN A 611 -29.29 -38.17 -22.50
C GLN A 611 -28.18 -37.26 -21.95
N LEU A 612 -27.86 -37.45 -20.67
CA LEU A 612 -26.79 -36.74 -19.97
C LEU A 612 -25.57 -37.65 -19.79
N LEU A 613 -24.40 -37.04 -19.93
CA LEU A 613 -23.13 -37.69 -19.64
C LEU A 613 -23.08 -38.06 -18.15
N GLN A 614 -22.76 -39.31 -17.86
CA GLN A 614 -22.74 -39.85 -16.50
C GLN A 614 -21.46 -39.42 -15.75
N GLU A 615 -21.41 -39.65 -14.44
CA GLU A 615 -20.27 -39.27 -13.56
C GLU A 615 -18.90 -39.81 -14.02
N ASP A 616 -18.87 -40.86 -14.84
CA ASP A 616 -17.63 -41.39 -15.41
C ASP A 616 -17.06 -40.55 -16.57
N GLY A 617 -17.76 -39.49 -16.99
CA GLY A 617 -17.40 -38.59 -18.07
C GLY A 617 -17.37 -39.26 -19.45
N LYS A 618 -17.92 -40.47 -19.58
CA LYS A 618 -17.73 -41.34 -20.75
C LYS A 618 -19.00 -42.04 -21.22
N SER A 619 -19.85 -42.44 -20.29
CA SER A 619 -21.09 -43.16 -20.57
C SER A 619 -22.29 -42.21 -20.61
N CYS A 620 -23.32 -42.58 -21.38
CA CYS A 620 -24.54 -41.81 -21.58
C CYS A 620 -25.71 -42.45 -20.83
N GLY A 621 -26.49 -41.66 -20.11
CA GLY A 621 -27.66 -42.14 -19.40
C GLY A 621 -28.70 -41.05 -19.19
N THR A 622 -29.92 -41.44 -18.81
CA THR A 622 -30.97 -40.49 -18.41
C THR A 622 -30.76 -40.07 -16.94
N CYS A 623 -31.06 -38.81 -16.57
CA CYS A 623 -30.94 -38.36 -15.17
C CYS A 623 -31.80 -39.30 -14.30
N LYS A 624 -31.15 -40.15 -13.50
CA LYS A 624 -31.83 -40.84 -12.39
C LYS A 624 -32.05 -39.79 -11.32
N SER A 625 -33.20 -39.13 -11.45
CA SER A 625 -33.99 -38.38 -10.48
C SER A 625 -33.33 -38.22 -9.12
N ALA A 626 -32.90 -37.00 -8.77
CA ALA A 626 -32.70 -36.71 -7.36
C ALA A 626 -34.03 -36.86 -6.64
N ASN A 627 -34.00 -37.68 -5.61
CA ASN A 627 -35.10 -37.88 -4.69
C ASN A 627 -35.34 -36.56 -3.95
N ILE A 628 -36.44 -35.83 -4.25
CA ILE A 628 -36.79 -34.59 -3.55
C ILE A 628 -38.19 -34.63 -2.92
N ASP A 629 -38.38 -33.93 -1.81
CA ASP A 629 -39.70 -33.69 -1.22
C ASP A 629 -40.10 -32.23 -1.50
N LEU A 630 -41.10 -32.03 -2.37
CA LEU A 630 -41.59 -30.73 -2.82
C LEU A 630 -42.96 -30.41 -2.19
N VAL A 631 -43.09 -29.30 -1.49
CA VAL A 631 -44.39 -28.80 -1.00
C VAL A 631 -44.74 -27.49 -1.70
N LEU A 632 -45.90 -27.47 -2.35
CA LEU A 632 -46.46 -26.32 -3.06
C LEU A 632 -47.41 -25.56 -2.14
N LEU A 633 -47.12 -24.29 -1.85
CA LEU A 633 -47.96 -23.39 -1.06
C LEU A 633 -48.63 -22.40 -2.00
N ILE A 634 -49.92 -22.57 -2.23
CA ILE A 634 -50.67 -21.77 -3.20
C ILE A 634 -51.62 -20.81 -2.51
N ASP A 635 -51.49 -19.52 -2.81
CA ASP A 635 -52.44 -18.51 -2.37
C ASP A 635 -53.80 -18.70 -3.05
N GLY A 636 -54.82 -18.98 -2.23
CA GLY A 636 -56.23 -19.08 -2.60
C GLY A 636 -57.05 -17.87 -2.15
N SER A 637 -56.38 -16.76 -1.80
CA SER A 637 -57.00 -15.51 -1.33
C SER A 637 -57.80 -14.80 -2.42
N LYS A 638 -58.67 -13.88 -2.00
CA LYS A 638 -59.53 -13.07 -2.88
C LYS A 638 -58.74 -12.26 -3.91
N SER A 639 -57.51 -11.83 -3.60
CA SER A 639 -56.68 -11.00 -4.49
C SER A 639 -56.29 -11.74 -5.77
N VAL A 640 -56.07 -13.04 -5.69
CA VAL A 640 -55.70 -13.89 -6.84
C VAL A 640 -56.79 -13.91 -7.90
N ARG A 641 -58.08 -13.88 -7.50
CA ARG A 641 -59.26 -14.08 -8.36
C ARG A 641 -59.37 -15.50 -8.95
N PRO A 642 -60.59 -15.98 -9.24
CA PRO A 642 -60.81 -17.32 -9.77
C PRO A 642 -60.09 -17.60 -11.11
N GLN A 643 -60.00 -16.60 -11.99
CA GLN A 643 -59.39 -16.74 -13.31
C GLN A 643 -57.87 -16.99 -13.21
N ASN A 644 -57.17 -16.27 -12.33
CA ASN A 644 -55.74 -16.49 -12.15
C ASN A 644 -55.47 -17.77 -11.34
N PHE A 645 -56.37 -18.16 -10.43
CA PHE A 645 -56.24 -19.42 -9.70
C PHE A 645 -56.27 -20.64 -10.64
N GLU A 646 -57.08 -20.61 -11.69
CA GLU A 646 -57.06 -21.64 -12.75
C GLU A 646 -55.75 -21.66 -13.55
N LEU A 647 -55.08 -20.51 -13.70
CA LEU A 647 -53.76 -20.44 -14.32
C LEU A 647 -52.69 -21.03 -13.39
N VAL A 648 -52.78 -20.78 -12.08
CA VAL A 648 -51.86 -21.37 -11.09
C VAL A 648 -52.02 -22.90 -11.03
N LYS A 649 -53.24 -23.45 -11.16
CA LYS A 649 -53.43 -24.91 -11.26
C LYS A 649 -52.74 -25.49 -12.50
N LYS A 650 -52.85 -24.82 -13.65
CA LYS A 650 -52.16 -25.23 -14.89
C LYS A 650 -50.64 -25.14 -14.73
N PHE A 651 -50.14 -24.11 -14.06
CA PHE A 651 -48.73 -23.96 -13.72
C PHE A 651 -48.23 -25.14 -12.89
N VAL A 652 -48.94 -25.49 -11.82
CA VAL A 652 -48.57 -26.62 -10.97
C VAL A 652 -48.52 -27.91 -11.77
N ASN A 653 -49.45 -28.12 -12.71
CA ASN A 653 -49.40 -29.28 -13.59
C ASN A 653 -48.17 -29.28 -14.51
N GLN A 654 -47.74 -28.13 -15.03
CA GLN A 654 -46.52 -28.01 -15.83
C GLN A 654 -45.26 -28.31 -15.01
N VAL A 655 -45.20 -27.84 -13.76
CA VAL A 655 -44.12 -28.21 -12.84
C VAL A 655 -44.13 -29.71 -12.57
N VAL A 656 -45.29 -30.30 -12.29
CA VAL A 656 -45.41 -31.75 -12.06
C VAL A 656 -45.03 -32.57 -13.29
N ASP A 657 -45.31 -32.09 -14.51
CA ASP A 657 -44.89 -32.72 -15.76
C ASP A 657 -43.36 -32.69 -15.97
N SER A 658 -42.68 -31.74 -15.34
CA SER A 658 -41.22 -31.63 -15.38
C SER A 658 -40.49 -32.46 -14.33
N LEU A 659 -41.21 -33.09 -13.40
CA LEU A 659 -40.67 -33.86 -12.27
C LEU A 659 -40.86 -35.36 -12.47
N ASP A 660 -39.87 -36.16 -12.08
CA ASP A 660 -40.00 -37.62 -12.02
C ASP A 660 -40.70 -38.05 -10.71
N VAL A 661 -42.03 -37.90 -10.69
CA VAL A 661 -42.87 -38.27 -9.54
C VAL A 661 -42.97 -39.78 -9.43
N SER A 662 -42.47 -40.34 -8.33
CA SER A 662 -42.65 -41.74 -7.97
C SER A 662 -42.58 -41.94 -6.46
N ALA A 663 -43.05 -43.09 -5.96
CA ALA A 663 -43.01 -43.42 -4.52
C ALA A 663 -41.58 -43.42 -3.93
N HIS A 664 -40.59 -43.68 -4.78
CA HIS A 664 -39.17 -43.72 -4.44
C HIS A 664 -38.39 -42.48 -4.91
N GLY A 665 -38.94 -41.69 -5.84
CA GLY A 665 -38.35 -40.50 -6.45
C GLY A 665 -38.83 -39.19 -5.83
N THR A 666 -39.44 -38.31 -6.64
CA THR A 666 -40.01 -37.04 -6.18
C THR A 666 -41.38 -37.23 -5.54
N ARG A 667 -41.56 -36.67 -4.33
CA ARG A 667 -42.86 -36.59 -3.64
C ARG A 667 -43.36 -35.16 -3.66
N VAL A 668 -44.65 -34.96 -3.95
CA VAL A 668 -45.25 -33.62 -4.05
C VAL A 668 -46.43 -33.50 -3.11
N GLY A 669 -46.40 -32.48 -2.25
CA GLY A 669 -47.52 -32.08 -1.39
C GLY A 669 -48.10 -30.76 -1.88
N PHE A 670 -49.40 -30.56 -1.69
CA PHE A 670 -50.10 -29.35 -2.09
C PHE A 670 -50.90 -28.76 -0.95
N VAL A 671 -50.60 -27.51 -0.62
CA VAL A 671 -51.19 -26.75 0.46
C VAL A 671 -51.77 -25.47 -0.12
N GLN A 672 -53.05 -25.24 0.13
CA GLN A 672 -53.71 -23.98 -0.23
C GLN A 672 -53.89 -23.13 1.03
N TYR A 673 -53.61 -21.83 0.94
CA TYR A 673 -53.80 -20.92 2.06
C TYR A 673 -54.61 -19.69 1.68
N SER A 674 -55.28 -19.14 2.69
CA SER A 674 -55.99 -17.86 2.62
C SER A 674 -56.02 -17.28 4.05
N SER A 675 -57.20 -17.00 4.62
CA SER A 675 -57.34 -16.74 6.08
C SER A 675 -57.17 -18.00 6.94
N ARG A 676 -57.09 -19.17 6.30
CA ARG A 676 -56.82 -20.48 6.90
C ARG A 676 -55.97 -21.29 5.94
N VAL A 677 -55.20 -22.24 6.45
CA VAL A 677 -54.37 -23.16 5.66
C VAL A 677 -55.09 -24.51 5.53
N ARG A 678 -55.07 -25.11 4.35
CA ARG A 678 -55.65 -26.43 4.07
C ARG A 678 -54.65 -27.25 3.26
N THR A 679 -54.25 -28.41 3.77
CA THR A 679 -53.58 -29.44 2.98
C THR A 679 -54.60 -30.07 2.04
N GLU A 680 -54.42 -29.92 0.73
CA GLU A 680 -55.26 -30.61 -0.26
C GLU A 680 -54.84 -32.07 -0.38
N PHE A 681 -53.52 -32.32 -0.39
CA PHE A 681 -52.96 -33.66 -0.28
C PHE A 681 -51.51 -33.62 0.24
N PRO A 682 -51.13 -34.59 1.09
CA PRO A 682 -49.76 -34.72 1.61
C PRO A 682 -48.80 -35.45 0.68
N LEU A 683 -47.50 -35.45 1.02
CA LEU A 683 -46.39 -36.00 0.21
C LEU A 683 -46.51 -37.50 -0.05
N ASN A 684 -47.21 -38.24 0.81
CA ASN A 684 -47.40 -39.70 0.69
C ASN A 684 -48.74 -40.10 0.03
N MET A 685 -49.58 -39.17 -0.42
CA MET A 685 -50.92 -39.51 -0.92
C MET A 685 -50.93 -39.99 -2.37
N TYR A 686 -50.16 -39.34 -3.23
CA TYR A 686 -50.10 -39.66 -4.67
C TYR A 686 -48.67 -40.01 -5.06
N HIS A 687 -48.54 -40.94 -6.02
CA HIS A 687 -47.24 -41.47 -6.42
C HIS A 687 -46.98 -41.37 -7.92
N THR A 688 -47.88 -40.74 -8.67
CA THR A 688 -47.71 -40.51 -10.10
C THR A 688 -48.09 -39.08 -10.48
N ALA A 689 -47.41 -38.53 -11.48
CA ALA A 689 -47.71 -37.20 -12.01
C ALA A 689 -49.17 -37.10 -12.50
N ALA A 690 -49.73 -38.16 -13.08
CA ALA A 690 -51.12 -38.18 -13.54
C ALA A 690 -52.15 -38.00 -12.41
N GLU A 691 -51.94 -38.64 -11.26
CA GLU A 691 -52.82 -38.54 -10.09
C GLU A 691 -52.76 -37.15 -9.47
N ILE A 692 -51.55 -36.60 -9.31
CA ILE A 692 -51.35 -35.25 -8.76
C ILE A 692 -52.04 -34.22 -9.65
N LYS A 693 -51.84 -34.26 -10.97
CA LYS A 693 -52.49 -33.32 -11.89
C LYS A 693 -54.01 -33.37 -11.81
N ALA A 694 -54.57 -34.58 -11.72
CA ALA A 694 -56.00 -34.76 -11.57
C ALA A 694 -56.53 -34.23 -10.22
N ALA A 695 -55.74 -34.35 -9.15
CA ALA A 695 -56.07 -33.82 -7.83
C ALA A 695 -56.01 -32.28 -7.80
N VAL A 696 -54.95 -31.67 -8.36
CA VAL A 696 -54.76 -30.21 -8.45
C VAL A 696 -55.91 -29.54 -9.19
N MET A 697 -56.38 -30.12 -10.30
CA MET A 697 -57.50 -29.55 -11.05
C MET A 697 -58.83 -29.55 -10.28
N LYS A 698 -59.01 -30.45 -9.30
CA LYS A 698 -60.21 -30.56 -8.46
C LYS A 698 -60.21 -29.63 -7.24
N VAL A 699 -59.11 -28.91 -6.97
CA VAL A 699 -58.98 -28.05 -5.79
C VAL A 699 -59.94 -26.85 -5.89
N ASP A 700 -60.72 -26.60 -4.84
CA ASP A 700 -61.65 -25.46 -4.78
C ASP A 700 -60.99 -24.16 -4.29
N TYR A 701 -61.34 -23.03 -4.89
CA TYR A 701 -60.85 -21.70 -4.54
C TYR A 701 -61.44 -21.19 -3.19
N MET A 702 -60.66 -20.50 -2.35
CA MET A 702 -61.01 -20.20 -0.94
C MET A 702 -61.51 -18.76 -0.69
N GLU A 703 -61.17 -17.79 -1.55
CA GLU A 703 -61.68 -16.40 -1.62
C GLU A 703 -61.51 -15.50 -0.37
N LYS A 704 -60.64 -15.85 0.58
CA LYS A 704 -60.46 -15.11 1.86
C LYS A 704 -59.17 -14.27 1.89
N GLY A 705 -58.67 -13.89 3.08
CA GLY A 705 -57.43 -13.09 3.23
C GLY A 705 -56.17 -13.87 2.85
N THR A 706 -54.98 -13.30 3.08
CA THR A 706 -53.68 -13.87 2.71
C THR A 706 -52.80 -13.99 3.94
N MET A 707 -52.75 -15.17 4.56
CA MET A 707 -51.93 -15.46 5.76
C MET A 707 -50.74 -16.33 5.37
N THR A 708 -49.72 -15.72 4.77
CA THR A 708 -48.53 -16.41 4.25
C THR A 708 -47.65 -16.92 5.38
N GLY A 709 -47.54 -16.19 6.50
CA GLY A 709 -46.76 -16.61 7.67
C GLY A 709 -47.32 -17.89 8.29
N LEU A 710 -48.64 -17.97 8.44
CA LEU A 710 -49.34 -19.17 8.89
C LEU A 710 -49.14 -20.36 7.93
N ALA A 711 -49.09 -20.09 6.62
CA ALA A 711 -48.84 -21.11 5.61
C ALA A 711 -47.41 -21.68 5.72
N LEU A 712 -46.40 -20.82 5.92
CA LEU A 712 -45.01 -21.23 6.15
C LEU A 712 -44.88 -22.04 7.44
N LYS A 713 -45.55 -21.62 8.52
CA LYS A 713 -45.62 -22.38 9.76
C LYS A 713 -46.17 -23.78 9.54
N HIS A 714 -47.32 -23.88 8.86
CA HIS A 714 -47.96 -25.17 8.58
C HIS A 714 -47.09 -26.07 7.69
N MET A 715 -46.39 -25.50 6.71
CA MET A 715 -45.45 -26.26 5.88
C MET A 715 -44.31 -26.85 6.73
N LEU A 716 -43.71 -26.05 7.60
CA LEU A 716 -42.61 -26.46 8.46
C LEU A 716 -43.03 -27.50 9.51
N GLU A 717 -44.14 -27.27 10.22
CA GLU A 717 -44.55 -28.09 11.35
C GLU A 717 -45.37 -29.33 10.94
N ASN A 718 -46.13 -29.26 9.83
CA ASN A 718 -47.03 -30.32 9.39
C ASN A 718 -46.59 -30.95 8.06
N SER A 719 -46.46 -30.16 7.00
CA SER A 719 -46.28 -30.71 5.64
C SER A 719 -44.95 -31.42 5.43
N PHE A 720 -43.86 -30.97 6.09
CA PHE A 720 -42.56 -31.66 6.11
C PHE A 720 -42.38 -32.63 7.28
N SER A 721 -43.48 -33.05 7.92
CA SER A 721 -43.45 -34.08 8.95
C SER A 721 -43.41 -35.49 8.34
N GLU A 722 -42.83 -36.44 9.06
CA GLU A 722 -42.80 -37.84 8.62
C GLU A 722 -44.20 -38.45 8.51
N SER A 723 -45.16 -37.98 9.32
CA SER A 723 -46.55 -38.44 9.26
C SER A 723 -47.26 -38.00 7.98
N GLU A 724 -46.88 -36.85 7.42
CA GLU A 724 -47.37 -36.34 6.12
C GLU A 724 -46.51 -36.85 4.94
N GLY A 725 -45.56 -37.75 5.18
CA GLY A 725 -44.82 -38.43 4.13
C GLY A 725 -43.47 -37.84 3.74
N ALA A 726 -42.99 -36.82 4.46
CA ALA A 726 -41.64 -36.30 4.30
C ALA A 726 -40.62 -37.36 4.74
N ARG A 727 -39.51 -37.48 4.00
CA ARG A 727 -38.45 -38.43 4.33
C ARG A 727 -37.60 -37.89 5.47
N PRO A 728 -37.06 -38.76 6.34
CA PRO A 728 -36.27 -38.29 7.48
C PRO A 728 -34.98 -37.60 7.01
N LEU A 729 -34.51 -36.65 7.82
CA LEU A 729 -33.38 -35.77 7.50
C LEU A 729 -32.05 -36.53 7.33
N ASP A 730 -31.92 -37.71 7.94
CA ASP A 730 -30.73 -38.58 7.85
C ASP A 730 -30.45 -39.12 6.44
N ARG A 731 -31.48 -39.14 5.58
CA ARG A 731 -31.36 -39.59 4.18
C ARG A 731 -30.85 -38.52 3.22
N ASN A 732 -30.59 -37.30 3.73
CA ASN A 732 -30.07 -36.17 2.96
C ASN A 732 -30.88 -35.87 1.67
N ILE A 733 -32.21 -35.98 1.77
CA ILE A 733 -33.15 -35.70 0.67
C ILE A 733 -33.46 -34.20 0.67
N PRO A 734 -33.23 -33.48 -0.43
CA PRO A 734 -33.57 -32.06 -0.51
C PRO A 734 -35.07 -31.83 -0.29
N ARG A 735 -35.39 -30.86 0.57
CA ARG A 735 -36.75 -30.38 0.84
C ARG A 735 -36.95 -29.02 0.21
N ILE A 736 -37.98 -28.88 -0.61
CA ILE A 736 -38.23 -27.65 -1.38
C ILE A 736 -39.64 -27.13 -1.07
N GLY A 737 -39.72 -25.88 -0.61
CA GLY A 737 -40.97 -25.16 -0.42
C GLY A 737 -41.17 -24.15 -1.55
N LEU A 738 -42.21 -24.29 -2.37
CA LEU A 738 -42.52 -23.36 -3.45
C LEU A 738 -43.79 -22.57 -3.11
N VAL A 739 -43.62 -21.28 -2.85
CA VAL A 739 -44.67 -20.36 -2.37
C VAL A 739 -45.16 -19.48 -3.51
N PHE A 740 -46.48 -19.47 -3.73
CA PHE A 740 -47.17 -18.58 -4.65
C PHE A 740 -48.00 -17.56 -3.88
N THR A 741 -47.84 -16.28 -4.18
CA THR A 741 -48.68 -15.19 -3.64
C THR A 741 -48.94 -14.08 -4.68
N ASP A 742 -50.12 -13.45 -4.62
CA ASP A 742 -50.50 -12.28 -5.44
C ASP A 742 -50.78 -11.04 -4.56
N GLY A 743 -50.31 -11.04 -3.31
CA GLY A 743 -50.58 -9.94 -2.41
C GLY A 743 -49.77 -9.95 -1.12
N ARG A 744 -49.84 -8.80 -0.43
CA ARG A 744 -49.22 -8.58 0.87
C ARG A 744 -49.77 -9.54 1.93
N SER A 745 -48.89 -10.17 2.69
CA SER A 745 -49.29 -10.99 3.83
C SER A 745 -49.96 -10.15 4.93
N GLN A 746 -50.94 -10.73 5.61
CA GLN A 746 -51.66 -10.08 6.73
C GLN A 746 -51.10 -10.46 8.11
N ASP A 747 -50.11 -11.35 8.13
CA ASP A 747 -49.38 -11.85 9.29
C ASP A 747 -47.86 -11.76 9.06
N ASP A 748 -47.10 -11.96 10.13
CA ASP A 748 -45.63 -11.92 10.11
C ASP A 748 -45.06 -13.16 9.41
N ILE A 749 -44.26 -12.93 8.38
CA ILE A 749 -43.59 -13.96 7.58
C ILE A 749 -42.14 -14.20 8.02
N THR A 750 -41.51 -13.22 8.68
CA THR A 750 -40.06 -13.19 8.98
C THR A 750 -39.65 -14.40 9.82
N GLU A 751 -40.40 -14.68 10.89
CA GLU A 751 -40.07 -15.75 11.83
C GLU A 751 -40.05 -17.13 11.16
N PHE A 752 -41.09 -17.44 10.37
CA PHE A 752 -41.26 -18.77 9.79
C PHE A 752 -40.49 -18.97 8.49
N ALA A 753 -40.27 -17.91 7.70
CA ALA A 753 -39.35 -17.94 6.57
C ALA A 753 -37.93 -18.27 7.04
N LYS A 754 -37.46 -17.61 8.10
CA LYS A 754 -36.14 -17.87 8.68
C LYS A 754 -36.03 -19.30 9.22
N LYS A 755 -37.01 -19.76 10.02
CA LYS A 755 -37.00 -21.13 10.57
C LYS A 755 -37.06 -22.20 9.48
N ALA A 756 -37.79 -21.97 8.38
CA ALA A 756 -37.82 -22.90 7.26
C ALA A 756 -36.44 -23.03 6.59
N LYS A 757 -35.75 -21.91 6.36
CA LYS A 757 -34.38 -21.88 5.82
C LYS A 757 -33.37 -22.55 6.76
N GLU A 758 -33.45 -22.28 8.06
CA GLU A 758 -32.61 -22.92 9.08
C GLU A 758 -32.87 -24.43 9.20
N ALA A 759 -34.08 -24.89 8.90
CA ALA A 759 -34.43 -26.31 8.85
C ALA A 759 -33.94 -27.04 7.57
N GLY A 760 -33.17 -26.36 6.72
CA GLY A 760 -32.62 -26.92 5.49
C GLY A 760 -33.62 -27.04 4.35
N ILE A 761 -34.72 -26.27 4.40
CA ILE A 761 -35.71 -26.22 3.32
C ILE A 761 -35.29 -25.12 2.34
N THR A 762 -35.14 -25.49 1.06
CA THR A 762 -34.90 -24.52 0.00
C THR A 762 -36.22 -23.85 -0.38
N MET A 763 -36.32 -22.56 -0.13
CA MET A 763 -37.53 -21.77 -0.32
C MET A 763 -37.50 -21.04 -1.66
N TYR A 764 -38.48 -21.30 -2.50
CA TYR A 764 -38.75 -20.57 -3.73
C TYR A 764 -39.99 -19.70 -3.52
N ALA A 765 -39.89 -18.41 -3.86
CA ALA A 765 -40.96 -17.44 -3.70
C ALA A 765 -41.36 -16.88 -5.07
N VAL A 766 -42.64 -17.05 -5.43
CA VAL A 766 -43.20 -16.61 -6.70
C VAL A 766 -44.32 -15.61 -6.45
N GLY A 767 -44.04 -14.36 -6.82
CA GLY A 767 -44.98 -13.26 -6.83
C GLY A 767 -45.65 -13.11 -8.18
N VAL A 768 -46.97 -13.08 -8.18
CA VAL A 768 -47.75 -12.67 -9.36
C VAL A 768 -48.42 -11.33 -9.05
N GLY A 769 -48.57 -10.46 -10.05
CA GLY A 769 -49.48 -9.30 -9.95
C GLY A 769 -49.08 -8.25 -8.91
N LYS A 770 -49.76 -8.20 -7.75
CA LYS A 770 -49.57 -7.17 -6.68
C LYS A 770 -48.83 -7.67 -5.45
N ALA A 771 -48.09 -8.76 -5.57
CA ALA A 771 -47.28 -9.27 -4.48
C ALA A 771 -46.21 -8.24 -4.03
N VAL A 772 -45.86 -8.25 -2.75
CA VAL A 772 -44.81 -7.37 -2.21
C VAL A 772 -43.47 -8.07 -2.38
N GLU A 773 -42.59 -7.47 -3.19
CA GLU A 773 -41.29 -8.03 -3.53
C GLU A 773 -40.40 -8.27 -2.29
N ASP A 774 -40.37 -7.33 -1.34
CA ASP A 774 -39.61 -7.49 -0.09
C ASP A 774 -40.04 -8.73 0.71
N GLU A 775 -41.35 -8.99 0.77
CA GLU A 775 -41.90 -10.16 1.48
C GLU A 775 -41.51 -11.47 0.79
N LEU A 776 -41.46 -11.47 -0.53
CA LEU A 776 -41.06 -12.62 -1.33
C LEU A 776 -39.55 -12.89 -1.24
N ARG A 777 -38.72 -11.85 -1.30
CA ARG A 777 -37.26 -11.95 -1.12
C ARG A 777 -36.92 -12.48 0.26
N GLU A 778 -37.66 -12.07 1.28
CA GLU A 778 -37.50 -12.57 2.63
C GLU A 778 -37.83 -14.07 2.77
N ILE A 779 -38.84 -14.54 2.04
CA ILE A 779 -39.22 -15.96 1.97
C ILE A 779 -38.17 -16.78 1.22
N ALA A 780 -37.64 -16.26 0.12
CA ALA A 780 -36.68 -16.97 -0.73
C ALA A 780 -35.37 -17.33 -0.01
N SER A 781 -34.78 -18.46 -0.41
CA SER A 781 -33.45 -18.89 0.06
C SER A 781 -32.32 -18.24 -0.75
N GLU A 782 -31.12 -18.16 -0.16
CA GLU A 782 -29.94 -17.67 -0.89
C GLU A 782 -29.41 -18.71 -1.91
N PRO A 783 -28.87 -18.27 -3.08
CA PRO A 783 -28.86 -16.88 -3.57
C PRO A 783 -30.26 -16.43 -4.01
N THR A 784 -30.71 -15.27 -3.50
CA THR A 784 -32.09 -14.79 -3.72
C THR A 784 -32.45 -14.68 -5.20
N GLU A 785 -31.51 -14.26 -6.05
CA GLU A 785 -31.65 -14.14 -7.52
C GLU A 785 -32.07 -15.45 -8.23
N LYS A 786 -31.84 -16.63 -7.62
CA LYS A 786 -32.23 -17.95 -8.17
C LYS A 786 -33.56 -18.48 -7.62
N HIS A 787 -33.99 -17.98 -6.48
CA HIS A 787 -35.13 -18.50 -5.72
C HIS A 787 -36.32 -17.55 -5.64
N PHE A 788 -36.12 -16.29 -6.05
CA PHE A 788 -37.14 -15.25 -6.12
C PHE A 788 -37.58 -15.01 -7.57
N TYR A 789 -38.89 -15.00 -7.80
CA TYR A 789 -39.48 -14.70 -9.10
C TYR A 789 -40.65 -13.76 -8.90
N TYR A 790 -40.60 -12.59 -9.55
CA TYR A 790 -41.72 -11.67 -9.61
C TYR A 790 -42.11 -11.44 -11.05
N THR A 791 -43.41 -11.56 -11.34
CA THR A 791 -43.89 -11.42 -12.70
C THR A 791 -45.29 -10.82 -12.75
N THR A 792 -45.50 -9.91 -13.70
CA THR A 792 -46.80 -9.29 -13.96
C THR A 792 -47.75 -10.21 -14.73
N ASP A 793 -47.21 -11.27 -15.33
CA ASP A 793 -47.94 -12.31 -16.05
C ASP A 793 -47.34 -13.70 -15.80
N PHE A 794 -47.93 -14.75 -16.35
CA PHE A 794 -47.49 -16.12 -16.13
C PHE A 794 -46.32 -16.52 -17.08
N SER A 795 -45.47 -15.59 -17.52
CA SER A 795 -44.34 -15.88 -18.43
C SER A 795 -43.09 -16.41 -17.72
N ALA A 796 -42.84 -16.02 -16.46
CA ALA A 796 -41.75 -16.56 -15.63
C ALA A 796 -41.88 -18.07 -15.32
N ILE A 797 -42.99 -18.68 -15.73
CA ILE A 797 -43.33 -20.09 -15.57
C ILE A 797 -42.28 -21.02 -16.19
N SER A 798 -41.85 -20.75 -17.43
CA SER A 798 -40.90 -21.62 -18.13
C SER A 798 -39.55 -21.63 -17.41
N THR A 799 -39.12 -20.46 -16.93
CA THR A 799 -37.86 -20.28 -16.22
C THR A 799 -37.88 -20.96 -14.86
N ILE A 800 -38.98 -20.92 -14.11
CA ILE A 800 -39.12 -21.64 -12.83
C ILE A 800 -39.08 -23.16 -13.06
N ALA A 801 -39.81 -23.66 -14.06
CA ALA A 801 -39.80 -25.08 -14.40
C ALA A 801 -38.41 -25.55 -14.88
N GLU A 802 -37.68 -24.73 -15.62
CA GLU A 802 -36.30 -25.01 -16.04
C GLU A 802 -35.29 -24.92 -14.88
N ASN A 803 -35.42 -23.94 -13.98
CA ASN A 803 -34.53 -23.82 -12.81
C ASN A 803 -34.79 -24.94 -11.79
N LEU A 804 -36.04 -25.37 -11.62
CA LEU A 804 -36.34 -26.59 -10.87
C LEU A 804 -35.71 -27.81 -11.55
N LYS A 805 -35.72 -27.94 -12.88
CA LYS A 805 -34.98 -29.02 -13.57
C LYS A 805 -33.46 -28.95 -13.34
N LEU A 806 -32.87 -27.76 -13.41
CA LEU A 806 -31.42 -27.54 -13.28
C LEU A 806 -30.89 -27.74 -11.86
N ASN A 807 -31.71 -27.47 -10.84
CA ASN A 807 -31.33 -27.62 -9.43
C ASN A 807 -31.68 -29.02 -8.84
N ILE A 808 -32.33 -29.89 -9.62
CA ILE A 808 -32.71 -31.27 -9.21
C ILE A 808 -31.72 -32.33 -9.75
N CYS A 809 -30.87 -32.01 -10.72
CA CYS A 809 -29.67 -32.83 -10.97
C CYS A 809 -28.50 -32.06 -10.31
N PRO A 810 -27.61 -32.69 -9.53
CA PRO A 810 -26.51 -31.97 -8.87
C PRO A 810 -25.59 -31.40 -9.96
N ALA A 811 -25.80 -30.14 -10.31
CA ALA A 811 -24.79 -29.32 -10.93
C ALA A 811 -23.76 -29.05 -9.85
N GLU A 812 -22.58 -29.63 -10.07
CA GLU A 812 -21.30 -29.33 -9.45
C GLU A 812 -21.27 -27.95 -8.78
N SER A 813 -21.30 -27.96 -7.44
CA SER A 813 -20.56 -26.96 -6.69
C SER A 813 -19.07 -27.22 -6.93
N GLN A 814 -18.37 -26.17 -7.39
CA GLN A 814 -16.92 -26.06 -7.64
C GLN A 814 -16.50 -26.25 -9.10
N GLY A 815 -16.58 -25.14 -9.83
CA GLY A 815 -16.05 -24.94 -11.17
C GLY A 815 -16.38 -23.53 -11.63
N GLU A 816 -15.95 -22.51 -10.88
CA GLU A 816 -15.87 -21.16 -11.45
C GLU A 816 -14.96 -21.23 -12.67
N ILE A 817 -15.55 -21.13 -13.86
CA ILE A 817 -14.80 -20.64 -15.01
C ILE A 817 -14.61 -19.15 -14.74
N GLU A 818 -13.51 -18.79 -14.07
CA GLU A 818 -12.90 -17.49 -14.27
C GLU A 818 -12.62 -17.37 -15.78
N VAL A 819 -13.44 -16.62 -16.50
CA VAL A 819 -13.03 -16.06 -17.78
C VAL A 819 -12.00 -14.99 -17.46
N LYS A 820 -10.75 -15.41 -17.23
CA LYS A 820 -9.62 -14.51 -17.37
C LYS A 820 -9.45 -14.25 -18.86
N ASP A 821 -9.60 -12.98 -19.19
CA ASP A 821 -9.35 -12.33 -20.48
C ASP A 821 -10.57 -12.15 -21.42
N PRO A 822 -11.13 -10.93 -21.50
CA PRO A 822 -12.20 -10.57 -22.45
C PRO A 822 -11.80 -10.58 -23.92
N CYS A 823 -10.54 -10.83 -24.28
CA CYS A 823 -10.06 -10.77 -25.67
C CYS A 823 -10.21 -12.07 -26.48
N ALA A 824 -10.68 -13.19 -25.89
CA ALA A 824 -10.81 -14.46 -26.60
C ALA A 824 -12.03 -14.58 -27.55
N CYS A 825 -12.72 -13.48 -27.87
CA CYS A 825 -13.84 -13.47 -28.82
C CYS A 825 -13.44 -13.16 -30.28
N GLU A 826 -12.18 -12.82 -30.56
CA GLU A 826 -11.74 -12.55 -31.95
C GLU A 826 -11.69 -13.82 -32.82
N SER A 827 -11.38 -14.99 -32.23
CA SER A 827 -11.27 -16.26 -32.96
C SER A 827 -12.62 -16.82 -33.44
N LEU A 828 -13.72 -16.51 -32.74
CA LEU A 828 -15.09 -16.87 -33.15
C LEU A 828 -15.58 -16.02 -34.33
N VAL A 829 -15.14 -14.76 -34.41
CA VAL A 829 -15.46 -13.85 -35.53
C VAL A 829 -14.66 -14.24 -36.78
N GLU A 830 -13.38 -14.58 -36.64
CA GLU A 830 -12.57 -15.08 -37.76
C GLU A 830 -13.07 -16.44 -38.28
N PHE A 831 -13.49 -17.36 -37.39
CA PHE A 831 -14.10 -18.62 -37.79
C PHE A 831 -15.44 -18.42 -38.50
N GLN A 832 -16.31 -17.52 -38.02
CA GLN A 832 -17.56 -17.18 -38.71
C GLN A 832 -17.31 -16.55 -40.08
N GLN A 833 -16.33 -15.64 -40.21
CA GLN A 833 -15.98 -15.01 -41.48
C GLN A 833 -15.36 -16.00 -42.48
N ALA A 834 -14.48 -16.90 -42.03
CA ALA A 834 -13.88 -17.95 -42.87
C ALA A 834 -14.92 -18.98 -43.34
N THR A 835 -15.88 -19.32 -42.48
CA THR A 835 -16.98 -20.25 -42.80
C THR A 835 -17.96 -19.62 -43.78
N MET A 836 -18.29 -18.34 -43.61
CA MET A 836 -19.14 -17.58 -44.56
C MET A 836 -18.47 -17.42 -45.94
N SER A 837 -17.18 -17.12 -45.99
CA SER A 837 -16.38 -17.08 -47.24
C SER A 837 -16.36 -18.44 -47.96
N SER A 838 -16.25 -19.53 -47.21
CA SER A 838 -16.24 -20.90 -47.78
C SER A 838 -17.62 -21.32 -48.30
N LEU A 839 -18.71 -20.88 -47.64
CA LEU A 839 -20.10 -21.08 -48.09
C LEU A 839 -20.42 -20.26 -49.37
N GLU A 840 -19.87 -19.06 -49.52
CA GLU A 840 -19.99 -18.26 -50.75
C GLU A 840 -19.24 -18.91 -51.93
N GLN A 841 -18.08 -19.51 -51.71
CA GLN A 841 -17.35 -20.25 -52.76
C GLN A 841 -18.06 -21.55 -53.18
N LEU A 842 -18.77 -22.22 -52.28
CA LEU A 842 -19.55 -23.43 -52.57
C LEU A 842 -20.85 -23.10 -53.34
N THR A 843 -21.47 -21.97 -53.07
CA THR A 843 -22.68 -21.51 -53.78
C THR A 843 -22.37 -21.00 -55.20
N GLN A 844 -21.16 -20.49 -55.46
CA GLN A 844 -20.72 -20.11 -56.81
C GLN A 844 -20.36 -21.30 -57.72
N LYS A 845 -20.11 -22.49 -57.17
CA LYS A 845 -19.77 -23.71 -57.95
C LYS A 845 -20.98 -24.56 -58.38
N HIS A 846 -22.20 -24.18 -57.99
CA HIS A 846 -23.44 -24.90 -58.33
C HIS A 846 -24.50 -24.04 -59.04
N ILE A 847 -24.10 -22.89 -59.57
CA ILE A 847 -24.91 -22.12 -60.52
C ILE A 847 -24.07 -21.90 -61.79
N LEU A 848 -23.97 -22.95 -62.62
CA LEU A 848 -23.68 -22.91 -64.05
C LEU A 848 -24.14 -24.22 -64.70
#